data_AF-A0A023CZ32-F1
#
_entry.id   AF-A0A023CZ32-F1
#
_cell.length_a   1.000
_cell.length_b   1.000
_cell.length_c   1.000
_cell.angle_alpha   90.00
_cell.angle_beta   90.00
_cell.angle_gamma   90.00
#
_symmetry.space_group_name_H-M   'P 1'
#
loop_
_entity.id
_entity.type
_entity.pdbx_description
1 polymer ?
#
loop_
_entity_poly.entity_id
_entity_poly.type
_entity_poly.pdbx_seq_one_letter_code
_entity_poly.pdbx_strand_id
1 'polypeptide(L)'
;MVKKGMANSKKLVALTVMSGAVGVAAFNSNTLNVNADTALKDSNSSSSVQVSSQNDVAEKKQQAIDNVSQAQTDYSQAQGETSSAKAVADSTSATQSAAQNKVDQANSSVSSAQVTVDTAKANESSAEAAQSKAKAAATAANGQSIAEQQTIVDQAHAQTQSDTQAAKDAQVKADSQAAIVSAASSSVAVASSAVNDAQQNVNNKQSKLNNIQGVDVTKARQGVKDAQTTVNNNLKEVDDDSDAQTQLNQQVSDAQDTKNAADTKLEKHNQQVSDAKTDVNTAQSKVDTDQKNSSDTQKQLDSANAQLSKHGTQQTITVPSDLATKLKNYDSTGTYSNSQEDQDAYKKNQYVASDSDDVKFDATAEMSDAQRNYYNLYVIDLINQARTQVGRKPIVASELAKNFAHQVSDNYTAEKYGFAHDGEMLVKTSNDMNAGWTGENISWSGAYSLLNGLPDDFPDGYTVNDFKRDIYNAVNGMLLDDSESLYGHAINFLNPDVYSFGFSYRVGTDGQLILNFDGILNQSTVITDDTAALKEQVAQLKSKLQSQQAITQTDQASMAAAVAKLNALQNDNAQKAVDDATAALTDAQNAAAANQQKLVQDQSELVSAQNELSGAQIRLDNALKSQQEKQAEIAEAKADLESAETALANVKMVFAAKQNDLESAKSELSAVQANVVRLTAKVALDKKAETAAQDKLNAYLNAAKNLAAANDKLAQAKTGVKQAETALTQAKAQLADAKTALEQAKFNNANAQKAYAAAAVNEQVKKTALTNAKNALNKVVAQEQAEQAVKKAEQKTKEADAKADQSNQSAGDTISGQNAQTTVPSQDKNVVSDGNRAVPTNLSNDSSSDGKINFEDPTVQPFVKILKEHGYSDKAIVQILKKNTKMDVLEKIAPNDVAENDFKTHTNSVKGAENNVNSRSANKIVRLKEQRAYPQTGEATKPFVKVLGLLISVFSMVLIFRSRKAKHFIR
;
A
#
# COMPACT_ATOMS: atom_id res chain seq x y z
N MET A 1 12.13 -45.82 75.39
CA MET A 1 13.35 -46.63 75.23
C MET A 1 14.56 -45.68 75.30
N VAL A 2 15.78 -46.01 75.78
CA VAL A 2 16.33 -47.18 76.51
C VAL A 2 17.54 -46.64 77.31
N LYS A 3 17.46 -46.58 78.66
CA LYS A 3 18.12 -47.44 79.69
C LYS A 3 19.62 -47.19 80.01
N LYS A 4 19.87 -46.94 81.32
CA LYS A 4 20.95 -47.49 82.21
C LYS A 4 22.42 -47.12 81.91
N GLY A 5 23.38 -47.23 82.85
CA GLY A 5 23.36 -47.69 84.27
C GLY A 5 24.42 -46.95 85.12
N MET A 6 24.38 -46.93 86.46
CA MET A 6 24.72 -48.01 87.43
C MET A 6 26.19 -48.51 87.33
N ALA A 7 26.94 -48.73 88.42
CA ALA A 7 26.74 -48.43 89.87
C ALA A 7 28.05 -48.71 90.68
N ASN A 8 27.99 -48.52 92.01
CA ASN A 8 28.77 -49.22 93.06
C ASN A 8 30.28 -48.90 93.25
N SER A 9 30.90 -49.15 94.44
CA SER A 9 30.36 -49.22 95.82
C SER A 9 31.46 -49.32 96.91
N LYS A 10 31.18 -48.76 98.09
CA LYS A 10 31.49 -49.23 99.48
C LYS A 10 32.59 -50.30 99.71
N LYS A 11 33.47 -50.05 100.70
CA LYS A 11 33.62 -50.78 102.01
C LYS A 11 34.75 -50.10 102.86
N LEU A 12 34.65 -49.97 104.20
CA LEU A 12 34.84 -50.95 105.31
C LEU A 12 36.29 -51.51 105.41
N VAL A 13 36.90 -51.72 106.59
CA VAL A 13 36.46 -51.52 108.00
C VAL A 13 37.67 -51.37 108.96
N ALA A 14 37.41 -51.04 110.23
CA ALA A 14 38.38 -50.88 111.31
C ALA A 14 38.87 -52.19 111.98
N LEU A 15 40.02 -52.13 112.69
CA LEU A 15 40.34 -52.76 113.99
C LEU A 15 41.69 -52.14 114.46
N THR A 16 42.00 -51.66 115.69
CA THR A 16 41.63 -51.89 117.12
C THR A 16 42.55 -52.89 117.85
N VAL A 17 42.92 -52.59 119.12
CA VAL A 17 43.65 -53.44 120.11
C VAL A 17 45.20 -53.51 119.86
N MET A 18 46.17 -53.56 120.81
CA MET A 18 46.23 -53.84 122.27
C MET A 18 47.37 -53.08 123.04
N SER A 19 47.46 -53.33 124.36
CA SER A 19 48.51 -53.09 125.39
C SER A 19 50.00 -53.08 125.00
N GLY A 20 50.97 -52.58 125.80
CA GLY A 20 50.90 -51.88 127.11
C GLY A 20 52.11 -52.15 128.07
N ALA A 21 52.16 -51.43 129.20
CA ALA A 21 52.72 -51.80 130.53
C ALA A 21 54.25 -51.94 130.86
N VAL A 22 54.71 -51.07 131.79
CA VAL A 22 55.56 -51.35 133.01
C VAL A 22 57.10 -51.55 132.92
N GLY A 23 57.83 -50.94 133.89
CA GLY A 23 59.26 -51.17 134.26
C GLY A 23 60.08 -49.86 134.29
N VAL A 24 60.57 -49.21 135.37
CA VAL A 24 60.87 -49.44 136.82
C VAL A 24 62.38 -49.62 137.13
N ALA A 25 62.92 -48.72 138.00
CA ALA A 25 64.25 -48.73 138.67
C ALA A 25 65.51 -48.62 137.77
N ALA A 26 66.75 -48.32 138.22
CA ALA A 26 67.35 -47.47 139.29
C ALA A 26 68.92 -47.48 139.06
N PHE A 27 69.89 -46.96 139.86
CA PHE A 27 69.99 -46.21 141.13
C PHE A 27 71.43 -45.63 141.28
N ASN A 28 71.65 -44.46 141.91
CA ASN A 28 72.90 -44.03 142.62
C ASN A 28 74.21 -43.86 141.76
N SER A 29 75.33 -43.25 142.21
CA SER A 29 75.72 -42.58 143.48
C SER A 29 76.96 -41.65 143.35
N ASN A 30 77.31 -40.95 144.45
CA ASN A 30 78.68 -40.55 144.92
C ASN A 30 79.44 -39.37 144.27
N THR A 31 80.37 -38.64 144.94
CA THR A 31 80.49 -38.03 146.31
C THR A 31 81.84 -37.24 146.43
N LEU A 32 82.15 -36.62 147.59
CA LEU A 32 83.47 -36.09 148.06
C LEU A 32 83.90 -34.69 147.52
N ASN A 33 84.70 -33.82 148.20
CA ASN A 33 85.04 -33.49 149.63
C ASN A 33 85.96 -32.20 149.61
N VAL A 34 86.55 -31.52 150.64
CA VAL A 34 86.61 -31.55 152.13
C VAL A 34 87.21 -30.21 152.71
N ASN A 35 86.97 -29.85 153.99
CA ASN A 35 87.76 -28.93 154.89
C ASN A 35 87.94 -27.42 154.57
N ALA A 36 88.32 -26.50 155.50
CA ALA A 36 88.29 -26.33 156.99
C ALA A 36 88.81 -24.87 157.33
N ASP A 37 88.93 -24.31 158.54
CA ASP A 37 88.64 -24.74 159.94
C ASP A 37 87.79 -23.65 160.70
N THR A 38 88.07 -22.96 161.84
CA THR A 38 89.22 -22.81 162.76
C THR A 38 88.81 -22.32 164.19
N ALA A 39 89.64 -22.59 165.20
CA ALA A 39 89.73 -22.09 166.60
C ALA A 39 88.82 -20.90 167.08
N LEU A 40 88.03 -21.00 168.17
CA LEU A 40 88.31 -21.20 169.63
C LEU A 40 88.82 -19.97 170.42
N LYS A 41 88.03 -19.47 171.39
CA LYS A 41 88.28 -19.68 172.85
C LYS A 41 87.15 -19.18 173.78
N ASP A 42 87.24 -19.60 175.04
CA ASP A 42 86.31 -19.36 176.18
C ASP A 42 87.06 -18.67 177.35
N SER A 43 86.35 -17.94 178.24
CA SER A 43 86.83 -17.45 179.56
C SER A 43 85.71 -16.95 180.50
N ASN A 44 85.02 -17.92 181.11
CA ASN A 44 84.44 -17.91 182.46
C ASN A 44 84.96 -16.85 183.49
N SER A 45 84.07 -16.28 184.33
CA SER A 45 84.31 -16.03 185.77
C SER A 45 83.03 -15.72 186.59
N SER A 46 83.05 -16.03 187.88
CA SER A 46 81.92 -15.90 188.83
C SER A 46 82.23 -14.96 190.01
N SER A 47 81.21 -14.33 190.61
CA SER A 47 81.09 -13.92 192.04
C SER A 47 79.65 -13.41 192.26
N SER A 48 78.84 -13.73 193.29
CA SER A 48 78.99 -14.13 194.69
C SER A 48 79.38 -13.01 195.68
N VAL A 49 78.37 -12.45 196.36
CA VAL A 49 78.33 -11.79 197.70
C VAL A 49 76.84 -11.40 197.88
N GLN A 50 76.05 -11.74 198.90
CA GLN A 50 76.21 -11.92 200.36
C GLN A 50 75.97 -10.64 201.19
N VAL A 51 74.75 -10.52 201.72
CA VAL A 51 74.33 -9.90 203.00
C VAL A 51 75.17 -8.71 203.55
N SER A 52 74.60 -7.50 203.61
CA SER A 52 74.49 -6.70 204.86
C SER A 52 73.82 -5.31 204.70
N SER A 53 73.25 -4.83 205.83
CA SER A 53 72.92 -3.45 206.28
C SER A 53 72.86 -2.23 205.33
N GLN A 54 71.66 -1.60 205.34
CA GLN A 54 71.40 -0.14 205.45
C GLN A 54 71.74 0.87 204.32
N ASN A 55 70.67 1.51 203.80
CA ASN A 55 70.54 2.90 203.32
C ASN A 55 71.34 3.41 202.10
N ASP A 56 70.70 3.52 200.92
CA ASP A 56 70.12 4.79 200.36
C ASP A 56 69.34 4.47 199.05
N VAL A 57 68.67 5.46 198.42
CA VAL A 57 67.57 5.20 197.44
C VAL A 57 67.87 5.49 195.95
N ALA A 58 68.90 6.28 195.63
CA ALA A 58 69.02 6.95 194.32
C ALA A 58 69.28 6.04 193.09
N GLU A 59 70.11 5.00 193.20
CA GLU A 59 70.66 4.27 192.04
C GLU A 59 69.61 3.59 191.15
N LYS A 60 68.52 3.07 191.76
CA LYS A 60 67.47 2.31 191.07
C LYS A 60 66.79 3.09 189.94
N LYS A 61 66.81 4.43 190.03
CA LYS A 61 66.12 5.35 189.12
C LYS A 61 66.80 5.44 187.77
N GLN A 62 68.13 5.49 187.74
CA GLN A 62 68.91 5.58 186.49
C GLN A 62 68.75 4.32 185.65
N GLN A 63 68.91 3.14 186.28
CA GLN A 63 68.81 1.84 185.61
C GLN A 63 67.47 1.61 184.89
N ALA A 64 66.39 2.27 185.33
CA ALA A 64 65.09 2.17 184.66
C ALA A 64 64.93 3.14 183.47
N ILE A 65 65.72 4.21 183.37
CA ILE A 65 65.75 5.12 182.21
C ILE A 65 66.44 4.42 181.02
N ASP A 66 67.59 3.81 181.26
CA ASP A 66 68.42 3.19 180.22
C ASP A 66 67.66 2.06 179.49
N ASN A 67 66.87 1.29 180.24
CA ASN A 67 65.97 0.26 179.72
C ASN A 67 64.89 0.80 178.76
N VAL A 68 64.40 2.04 178.96
CA VAL A 68 63.45 2.69 178.04
C VAL A 68 64.13 3.07 176.73
N SER A 69 65.33 3.64 176.81
CA SER A 69 66.11 4.06 175.64
C SER A 69 66.50 2.88 174.75
N GLN A 70 66.96 1.77 175.34
CA GLN A 70 67.28 0.56 174.58
C GLN A 70 66.04 0.00 173.86
N ALA A 71 64.93 -0.18 174.58
CA ALA A 71 63.70 -0.72 174.00
C ALA A 71 63.08 0.19 172.92
N GLN A 72 63.37 1.49 172.95
CA GLN A 72 62.93 2.45 171.92
C GLN A 72 63.72 2.29 170.62
N THR A 73 65.04 2.07 170.72
CA THR A 73 65.93 1.74 169.60
C THR A 73 65.56 0.41 168.96
N ASP A 74 65.36 -0.64 169.78
CA ASP A 74 64.93 -1.97 169.35
C ASP A 74 63.65 -1.94 168.48
N TYR A 75 62.66 -1.12 168.86
CA TYR A 75 61.41 -1.00 168.11
C TYR A 75 61.61 -0.29 166.76
N SER A 76 62.36 0.82 166.75
CA SER A 76 62.64 1.55 165.51
C SER A 76 63.48 0.75 164.51
N GLN A 77 64.41 -0.09 164.98
CA GLN A 77 65.13 -1.03 164.12
C GLN A 77 64.18 -2.07 163.50
N ALA A 78 63.35 -2.74 164.31
CA ALA A 78 62.44 -3.78 163.83
C ALA A 78 61.41 -3.23 162.81
N GLN A 79 60.98 -1.97 162.95
CA GLN A 79 60.11 -1.31 161.96
C GLN A 79 60.81 -1.06 160.60
N GLY A 80 62.11 -0.77 160.62
CA GLY A 80 62.94 -0.73 159.41
C GLY A 80 63.03 -2.11 158.74
N GLU A 81 63.25 -3.16 159.54
CA GLU A 81 63.30 -4.55 159.07
C GLU A 81 61.98 -5.00 158.42
N THR A 82 60.81 -4.72 159.04
CA THR A 82 59.49 -4.97 158.45
C THR A 82 59.33 -4.30 157.09
N SER A 83 59.69 -3.01 157.01
CA SER A 83 59.53 -2.19 155.80
C SER A 83 60.39 -2.71 154.65
N SER A 84 61.66 -3.05 154.93
CA SER A 84 62.56 -3.66 153.96
C SER A 84 62.08 -5.04 153.49
N ALA A 85 61.62 -5.89 154.41
CA ALA A 85 61.12 -7.21 154.07
C ALA A 85 59.85 -7.15 153.20
N LYS A 86 58.96 -6.17 153.41
CA LYS A 86 57.79 -5.96 152.55
C LYS A 86 58.19 -5.61 151.11
N ALA A 87 59.16 -4.69 150.93
CA ALA A 87 59.60 -4.28 149.60
C ALA A 87 60.18 -5.47 148.79
N VAL A 88 60.89 -6.38 149.46
CA VAL A 88 61.36 -7.64 148.84
C VAL A 88 60.17 -8.52 148.44
N ALA A 89 59.18 -8.71 149.32
CA ALA A 89 58.01 -9.55 149.06
C ALA A 89 57.10 -9.03 147.92
N ASP A 90 56.95 -7.72 147.79
CA ASP A 90 56.26 -7.08 146.65
C ASP A 90 57.04 -7.32 145.34
N SER A 91 58.37 -7.14 145.37
CA SER A 91 59.27 -7.33 144.22
C SER A 91 59.33 -8.79 143.74
N THR A 92 59.35 -9.76 144.64
CA THR A 92 59.27 -11.19 144.29
C THR A 92 57.90 -11.55 143.72
N SER A 93 56.83 -10.91 144.18
CA SER A 93 55.49 -11.11 143.61
C SER A 93 55.39 -10.60 142.17
N ALA A 94 55.93 -9.42 141.87
CA ALA A 94 56.04 -8.92 140.49
C ALA A 94 56.91 -9.84 139.60
N THR A 95 58.00 -10.36 140.15
CA THR A 95 58.90 -11.31 139.45
C THR A 95 58.18 -12.63 139.11
N GLN A 96 57.35 -13.14 140.02
CA GLN A 96 56.52 -14.33 139.78
C GLN A 96 55.53 -14.12 138.64
N SER A 97 54.82 -12.98 138.59
CA SER A 97 53.91 -12.64 137.48
C SER A 97 54.64 -12.50 136.14
N ALA A 98 55.84 -11.90 136.14
CA ALA A 98 56.66 -11.80 134.94
C ALA A 98 57.14 -13.18 134.43
N ALA A 99 57.41 -14.12 135.33
CA ALA A 99 57.76 -15.50 134.96
C ALA A 99 56.54 -16.27 134.41
N GLN A 100 55.34 -16.08 134.95
CA GLN A 100 54.10 -16.66 134.43
C GLN A 100 53.85 -16.22 132.99
N ASN A 101 53.94 -14.91 132.70
CA ASN A 101 53.79 -14.38 131.34
C ASN A 101 54.76 -15.01 130.33
N LYS A 102 55.99 -15.37 130.75
CA LYS A 102 56.95 -16.09 129.90
C LYS A 102 56.53 -17.54 129.61
N VAL A 103 55.92 -18.22 130.58
CA VAL A 103 55.35 -19.57 130.36
C VAL A 103 54.22 -19.52 129.35
N ASP A 104 53.36 -18.51 129.41
CA ASP A 104 52.21 -18.39 128.51
C ASP A 104 52.61 -17.97 127.08
N GLN A 105 53.64 -17.13 126.95
CA GLN A 105 54.29 -16.86 125.67
C GLN A 105 54.93 -18.13 125.08
N ALA A 106 55.68 -18.90 125.87
CA ALA A 106 56.31 -20.14 125.40
C ALA A 106 55.28 -21.24 125.03
N ASN A 107 54.17 -21.35 125.78
CA ASN A 107 53.03 -22.21 125.42
C ASN A 107 52.46 -21.81 124.03
N SER A 108 52.35 -20.50 123.77
CA SER A 108 51.90 -19.97 122.48
C SER A 108 52.90 -20.31 121.36
N SER A 109 54.21 -20.14 121.59
CA SER A 109 55.26 -20.51 120.64
C SER A 109 55.27 -22.02 120.31
N VAL A 110 55.08 -22.89 121.30
CA VAL A 110 54.91 -24.35 121.07
C VAL A 110 53.70 -24.63 120.20
N SER A 111 52.60 -23.92 120.42
CA SER A 111 51.35 -24.10 119.65
C SER A 111 51.52 -23.66 118.18
N SER A 112 52.13 -22.51 117.93
CA SER A 112 52.46 -22.05 116.56
C SER A 112 53.45 -22.97 115.85
N ALA A 113 54.44 -23.50 116.58
CA ALA A 113 55.40 -24.45 116.01
C ALA A 113 54.74 -25.80 115.67
N GLN A 114 53.75 -26.26 116.44
CA GLN A 114 52.97 -27.46 116.12
C GLN A 114 52.17 -27.28 114.82
N VAL A 115 51.44 -26.16 114.66
CA VAL A 115 50.72 -25.83 113.42
C VAL A 115 51.66 -25.77 112.21
N THR A 116 52.91 -25.33 112.42
CA THR A 116 53.95 -25.33 111.38
C THR A 116 54.37 -26.75 110.98
N VAL A 117 54.52 -27.66 111.94
CA VAL A 117 54.79 -29.10 111.68
C VAL A 117 53.64 -29.74 110.92
N ASP A 118 52.40 -29.50 111.33
CA ASP A 118 51.21 -30.10 110.74
C ASP A 118 51.02 -29.62 109.28
N THR A 119 51.26 -28.32 109.04
CA THR A 119 51.26 -27.72 107.69
C THR A 119 52.36 -28.31 106.80
N ALA A 120 53.58 -28.50 107.34
CA ALA A 120 54.67 -29.11 106.60
C ALA A 120 54.36 -30.57 106.20
N LYS A 121 53.72 -31.35 107.07
CA LYS A 121 53.32 -32.75 106.80
C LYS A 121 52.17 -32.86 105.79
N ALA A 122 51.25 -31.90 105.76
CA ALA A 122 50.25 -31.80 104.70
C ALA A 122 50.89 -31.51 103.33
N ASN A 123 51.92 -30.66 103.29
CA ASN A 123 52.70 -30.39 102.07
C ASN A 123 53.53 -31.60 101.62
N GLU A 124 54.14 -32.35 102.56
CA GLU A 124 54.82 -33.62 102.30
C GLU A 124 53.87 -34.64 101.64
N SER A 125 52.72 -34.91 102.27
CA SER A 125 51.72 -35.85 101.74
C SER A 125 51.22 -35.45 100.34
N SER A 126 51.07 -34.14 100.09
CA SER A 126 50.68 -33.60 98.79
C SER A 126 51.79 -33.80 97.73
N ALA A 127 53.06 -33.64 98.12
CA ALA A 127 54.19 -33.93 97.25
C ALA A 127 54.36 -35.43 96.97
N GLU A 128 54.11 -36.31 97.95
CA GLU A 128 54.12 -37.77 97.74
C GLU A 128 53.02 -38.23 96.77
N ALA A 129 51.81 -37.65 96.85
CA ALA A 129 50.73 -37.92 95.90
C ALA A 129 51.07 -37.42 94.48
N ALA A 130 51.74 -36.28 94.35
CA ALA A 130 52.23 -35.77 93.06
C ALA A 130 53.36 -36.65 92.47
N GLN A 131 54.33 -37.03 93.30
CA GLN A 131 55.44 -37.91 92.96
C GLN A 131 54.94 -39.28 92.50
N SER A 132 53.96 -39.86 93.21
CA SER A 132 53.37 -41.15 92.87
C SER A 132 52.70 -41.14 91.49
N LYS A 133 51.98 -40.05 91.15
CA LYS A 133 51.37 -39.87 89.82
C LYS A 133 52.43 -39.70 88.74
N ALA A 134 53.46 -38.87 88.98
CA ALA A 134 54.55 -38.69 88.03
C ALA A 134 55.38 -39.97 87.83
N LYS A 135 55.54 -40.78 88.88
CA LYS A 135 56.21 -42.10 88.83
C LYS A 135 55.41 -43.09 87.99
N ALA A 136 54.10 -43.19 88.18
CA ALA A 136 53.24 -44.03 87.34
C ALA A 136 53.31 -43.62 85.85
N ALA A 137 53.30 -42.30 85.56
CA ALA A 137 53.46 -41.80 84.20
C ALA A 137 54.85 -42.14 83.60
N ALA A 138 55.93 -42.01 84.37
CA ALA A 138 57.28 -42.36 83.93
C ALA A 138 57.47 -43.87 83.71
N THR A 139 56.86 -44.73 84.53
CA THR A 139 56.86 -46.19 84.32
C THR A 139 56.08 -46.59 83.06
N ALA A 140 54.97 -45.91 82.77
CA ALA A 140 54.24 -46.10 81.51
C ALA A 140 55.04 -45.58 80.29
N ALA A 141 55.82 -44.51 80.46
CA ALA A 141 56.69 -43.93 79.43
C ALA A 141 58.07 -44.64 79.33
N ASN A 142 58.07 -45.97 79.28
CA ASN A 142 59.28 -46.75 79.03
C ASN A 142 59.69 -46.67 77.54
N GLY A 143 60.93 -47.09 77.22
CA GLY A 143 61.48 -46.99 75.86
C GLY A 143 60.68 -47.74 74.77
N GLN A 144 60.08 -48.89 75.10
CA GLN A 144 59.21 -49.61 74.18
C GLN A 144 57.92 -48.80 73.91
N SER A 145 57.24 -48.35 74.95
CA SER A 145 56.01 -47.56 74.81
C SER A 145 56.22 -46.19 74.13
N ILE A 146 57.44 -45.63 74.20
CA ILE A 146 57.83 -44.45 73.40
C ILE A 146 58.02 -44.83 71.93
N ALA A 147 58.73 -45.91 71.60
CA ALA A 147 58.95 -46.35 70.23
C ALA A 147 57.64 -46.80 69.53
N GLU A 148 56.77 -47.51 70.25
CA GLU A 148 55.41 -47.86 69.79
C GLU A 148 54.59 -46.59 69.53
N GLN A 149 54.66 -45.60 70.42
CA GLN A 149 53.91 -44.35 70.24
C GLN A 149 54.45 -43.46 69.13
N GLN A 150 55.76 -43.46 68.88
CA GLN A 150 56.38 -42.86 67.69
C GLN A 150 55.89 -43.56 66.42
N THR A 151 55.90 -44.90 66.40
CA THR A 151 55.38 -45.68 65.28
C THR A 151 53.91 -45.35 64.95
N ILE A 152 53.08 -45.12 65.98
CA ILE A 152 51.68 -44.67 65.82
C ILE A 152 51.60 -43.24 65.26
N VAL A 153 52.50 -42.33 65.65
CA VAL A 153 52.60 -40.98 65.07
C VAL A 153 52.98 -41.05 63.60
N ASP A 154 54.01 -41.83 63.26
CA ASP A 154 54.51 -41.97 61.89
C ASP A 154 53.44 -42.58 60.96
N GLN A 155 52.71 -43.59 61.44
CA GLN A 155 51.58 -44.19 60.74
C GLN A 155 50.41 -43.19 60.56
N ALA A 156 50.05 -42.43 61.59
CA ALA A 156 48.99 -41.43 61.50
C ALA A 156 49.37 -40.31 60.52
N HIS A 157 50.62 -39.84 60.55
CA HIS A 157 51.15 -38.84 59.63
C HIS A 157 51.16 -39.33 58.18
N ALA A 158 51.62 -40.57 57.94
CA ALA A 158 51.58 -41.19 56.61
C ALA A 158 50.13 -41.35 56.08
N GLN A 159 49.19 -41.71 56.96
CA GLN A 159 47.76 -41.80 56.61
C GLN A 159 47.19 -40.41 56.27
N THR A 160 47.45 -39.38 57.09
CA THR A 160 47.08 -37.98 56.80
C THR A 160 47.63 -37.53 55.44
N GLN A 161 48.90 -37.82 55.12
CA GLN A 161 49.47 -37.48 53.82
C GLN A 161 48.74 -38.19 52.67
N SER A 162 48.53 -39.51 52.80
CA SER A 162 47.84 -40.33 51.80
C SER A 162 46.43 -39.83 51.50
N ASP A 163 45.61 -39.60 52.53
CA ASP A 163 44.25 -39.08 52.35
C ASP A 163 44.24 -37.61 51.90
N THR A 164 45.24 -36.79 52.30
CA THR A 164 45.40 -35.43 51.78
C THR A 164 45.69 -35.44 50.28
N GLN A 165 46.46 -36.40 49.78
CA GLN A 165 46.67 -36.55 48.34
C GLN A 165 45.43 -37.10 47.64
N ALA A 166 44.76 -38.12 48.19
CA ALA A 166 43.51 -38.65 47.65
C ALA A 166 42.41 -37.58 47.55
N ALA A 167 42.33 -36.65 48.52
CA ALA A 167 41.41 -35.51 48.48
C ALA A 167 41.75 -34.52 47.34
N LYS A 168 43.03 -34.22 47.09
CA LYS A 168 43.46 -33.41 45.94
C LYS A 168 43.15 -34.10 44.61
N ASP A 169 43.45 -35.39 44.50
CA ASP A 169 43.21 -36.17 43.27
C ASP A 169 41.70 -36.27 42.97
N ALA A 170 40.86 -36.32 44.01
CA ALA A 170 39.40 -36.22 43.87
C ALA A 170 38.95 -34.82 43.44
N GLN A 171 39.59 -33.74 43.94
CA GLN A 171 39.29 -32.37 43.51
C GLN A 171 39.64 -32.17 42.03
N VAL A 172 40.83 -32.59 41.59
CA VAL A 172 41.24 -32.52 40.18
C VAL A 172 40.27 -33.28 39.27
N LYS A 173 39.72 -34.41 39.72
CA LYS A 173 38.66 -35.14 38.99
C LYS A 173 37.33 -34.36 38.96
N ALA A 174 36.94 -33.71 40.06
CA ALA A 174 35.74 -32.85 40.08
C ALA A 174 35.89 -31.63 39.16
N ASP A 175 37.06 -31.00 39.13
CA ASP A 175 37.37 -29.85 38.26
C ASP A 175 37.36 -30.26 36.78
N SER A 176 37.97 -31.41 36.45
CA SER A 176 37.92 -32.00 35.11
C SER A 176 36.50 -32.35 34.67
N GLN A 177 35.67 -32.88 35.59
CA GLN A 177 34.27 -33.20 35.29
C GLN A 177 33.41 -31.93 35.12
N ALA A 178 33.72 -30.85 35.84
CA ALA A 178 33.05 -29.55 35.67
C ALA A 178 33.35 -28.92 34.29
N ALA A 179 34.56 -29.13 33.77
CA ALA A 179 34.90 -28.77 32.38
C ALA A 179 34.11 -29.62 31.37
N ILE A 180 33.93 -30.93 31.61
CA ILE A 180 33.10 -31.81 30.76
C ILE A 180 31.63 -31.36 30.76
N VAL A 181 31.05 -31.03 31.92
CA VAL A 181 29.68 -30.47 32.03
C VAL A 181 29.54 -29.16 31.26
N SER A 182 30.57 -28.33 31.27
CA SER A 182 30.61 -27.05 30.54
C SER A 182 30.66 -27.28 29.02
N ALA A 183 31.52 -28.20 28.54
CA ALA A 183 31.60 -28.59 27.13
C ALA A 183 30.30 -29.26 26.63
N ALA A 184 29.68 -30.11 27.44
CA ALA A 184 28.36 -30.69 27.14
C ALA A 184 27.27 -29.61 27.07
N SER A 185 27.29 -28.62 27.98
CA SER A 185 26.36 -27.48 27.95
C SER A 185 26.51 -26.65 26.67
N SER A 186 27.74 -26.35 26.25
CA SER A 186 28.02 -25.69 24.97
C SER A 186 27.55 -26.54 23.78
N SER A 187 27.71 -27.87 23.84
CA SER A 187 27.25 -28.78 22.79
C SER A 187 25.72 -28.82 22.66
N VAL A 188 24.99 -28.74 23.78
CA VAL A 188 23.52 -28.58 23.80
C VAL A 188 23.11 -27.24 23.18
N ALA A 189 23.82 -26.15 23.46
CA ALA A 189 23.54 -24.84 22.86
C ALA A 189 23.75 -24.85 21.33
N VAL A 190 24.85 -25.42 20.84
CA VAL A 190 25.11 -25.58 19.40
C VAL A 190 24.06 -26.45 18.72
N ALA A 191 23.68 -27.58 19.32
CA ALA A 191 22.62 -28.44 18.80
C ALA A 191 21.24 -27.75 18.82
N SER A 192 20.96 -26.86 19.79
CA SER A 192 19.74 -26.06 19.84
C SER A 192 19.68 -25.05 18.68
N SER A 193 20.78 -24.34 18.39
CA SER A 193 20.87 -23.47 17.21
C SER A 193 20.64 -24.26 15.93
N ALA A 194 21.27 -25.43 15.77
CA ALA A 194 21.08 -26.27 14.59
C ALA A 194 19.61 -26.74 14.40
N VAL A 195 18.86 -27.00 15.49
CA VAL A 195 17.41 -27.26 15.40
C VAL A 195 16.66 -26.04 14.87
N ASN A 196 17.00 -24.82 15.33
CA ASN A 196 16.36 -23.59 14.88
C ASN A 196 16.67 -23.30 13.40
N ASP A 197 17.92 -23.48 12.97
CA ASP A 197 18.35 -23.28 11.58
C ASP A 197 17.66 -24.28 10.64
N ALA A 198 17.58 -25.55 11.03
CA ALA A 198 16.85 -26.57 10.28
C ALA A 198 15.33 -26.27 10.23
N GLN A 199 14.74 -25.78 11.33
CA GLN A 199 13.34 -25.39 11.38
C GLN A 199 13.05 -24.16 10.49
N GLN A 200 13.97 -23.20 10.42
CA GLN A 200 13.88 -22.08 9.50
C GLN A 200 14.04 -22.52 8.04
N ASN A 201 14.92 -23.49 7.74
CA ASN A 201 15.04 -24.07 6.40
C ASN A 201 13.72 -24.73 5.96
N VAL A 202 13.09 -25.56 6.80
CA VAL A 202 11.74 -26.12 6.53
C VAL A 202 10.72 -25.03 6.23
N ASN A 203 10.66 -23.98 7.06
CA ASN A 203 9.75 -22.86 6.84
C ASN A 203 10.02 -22.14 5.50
N ASN A 204 11.29 -21.98 5.11
CA ASN A 204 11.69 -21.38 3.84
C ASN A 204 11.30 -22.25 2.63
N LYS A 205 11.46 -23.59 2.71
CA LYS A 205 11.03 -24.54 1.68
C LYS A 205 9.51 -24.54 1.52
N GLN A 206 8.77 -24.59 2.62
CA GLN A 206 7.30 -24.50 2.62
C GLN A 206 6.81 -23.16 2.06
N SER A 207 7.50 -22.05 2.38
CA SER A 207 7.18 -20.73 1.81
C SER A 207 7.42 -20.68 0.31
N LYS A 208 8.51 -21.26 -0.20
CA LYS A 208 8.74 -21.40 -1.65
C LYS A 208 7.62 -22.18 -2.32
N LEU A 209 7.28 -23.37 -1.81
CA LEU A 209 6.22 -24.22 -2.33
C LEU A 209 4.86 -23.49 -2.37
N ASN A 210 4.51 -22.75 -1.32
CA ASN A 210 3.26 -21.99 -1.23
C ASN A 210 3.19 -20.81 -2.22
N ASN A 211 4.32 -20.29 -2.67
CA ASN A 211 4.40 -19.14 -3.57
C ASN A 211 4.42 -19.52 -5.07
N ILE A 212 4.38 -20.82 -5.42
CA ILE A 212 4.30 -21.24 -6.83
C ILE A 212 2.89 -21.01 -7.35
N GLN A 213 2.72 -19.95 -8.15
CA GLN A 213 1.45 -19.58 -8.77
C GLN A 213 1.14 -20.49 -9.97
N GLY A 214 -0.14 -20.89 -10.10
CA GLY A 214 -0.63 -21.68 -11.22
C GLY A 214 -0.88 -20.87 -12.50
N VAL A 215 -0.80 -21.53 -13.65
CA VAL A 215 -1.03 -20.92 -14.98
C VAL A 215 -2.47 -21.20 -15.45
N ASP A 216 -3.22 -20.17 -15.80
CA ASP A 216 -4.59 -20.32 -16.34
C ASP A 216 -4.58 -20.67 -17.84
N VAL A 217 -4.40 -21.96 -18.11
CA VAL A 217 -4.51 -22.55 -19.45
C VAL A 217 -5.95 -22.48 -19.99
N THR A 218 -6.97 -22.34 -19.12
CA THR A 218 -8.38 -22.25 -19.51
C THR A 218 -8.63 -21.02 -20.38
N LYS A 219 -8.13 -19.87 -19.95
CA LYS A 219 -8.25 -18.60 -20.69
C LYS A 219 -7.52 -18.64 -22.03
N ALA A 220 -6.36 -19.31 -22.10
CA ALA A 220 -5.63 -19.50 -23.35
C ALA A 220 -6.39 -20.41 -24.32
N ARG A 221 -6.98 -21.51 -23.84
CA ARG A 221 -7.86 -22.39 -24.65
C ARG A 221 -9.09 -21.66 -25.18
N GLN A 222 -9.71 -20.81 -24.35
CA GLN A 222 -10.87 -20.03 -24.78
C GLN A 222 -10.47 -19.05 -25.90
N GLY A 223 -9.36 -18.32 -25.76
CA GLY A 223 -8.89 -17.40 -26.80
C GLY A 223 -8.58 -18.05 -28.17
N VAL A 224 -8.13 -19.32 -28.19
CA VAL A 224 -8.01 -20.09 -29.44
C VAL A 224 -9.39 -20.39 -30.04
N LYS A 225 -10.36 -20.75 -29.20
CA LYS A 225 -11.72 -21.08 -29.62
C LYS A 225 -12.46 -19.86 -30.17
N ASP A 226 -12.29 -18.70 -29.53
CA ASP A 226 -12.87 -17.44 -29.96
C ASP A 226 -12.29 -17.00 -31.31
N ALA A 227 -10.96 -17.00 -31.46
CA ALA A 227 -10.29 -16.65 -32.72
C ALA A 227 -10.64 -17.61 -33.87
N GLN A 228 -10.82 -18.91 -33.58
CA GLN A 228 -11.31 -19.88 -34.57
C GLN A 228 -12.74 -19.58 -35.02
N THR A 229 -13.61 -19.08 -34.12
CA THR A 229 -14.95 -18.62 -34.48
C THR A 229 -14.89 -17.39 -35.40
N THR A 230 -14.02 -16.41 -35.12
CA THR A 230 -13.80 -15.26 -36.03
C THR A 230 -13.33 -15.71 -37.41
N VAL A 231 -12.34 -16.61 -37.50
CA VAL A 231 -11.86 -17.15 -38.80
C VAL A 231 -13.00 -17.83 -39.57
N ASN A 232 -13.85 -18.61 -38.91
CA ASN A 232 -14.96 -19.30 -39.55
C ASN A 232 -16.04 -18.32 -40.06
N ASN A 233 -16.32 -17.25 -39.32
CA ASN A 233 -17.28 -16.22 -39.72
C ASN A 233 -16.77 -15.42 -40.92
N ASN A 234 -15.53 -14.92 -40.84
CA ASN A 234 -14.92 -14.11 -41.91
C ASN A 234 -14.73 -14.94 -43.19
N LEU A 235 -14.46 -16.24 -43.09
CA LEU A 235 -14.44 -17.14 -44.24
C LEU A 235 -15.81 -17.23 -44.91
N LYS A 236 -16.89 -17.29 -44.12
CA LYS A 236 -18.25 -17.35 -44.65
C LYS A 236 -18.66 -16.05 -45.37
N GLU A 237 -18.25 -14.88 -44.88
CA GLU A 237 -18.51 -13.62 -45.61
C GLU A 237 -17.71 -13.55 -46.91
N VAL A 238 -16.46 -14.02 -46.93
CA VAL A 238 -15.66 -14.14 -48.17
C VAL A 238 -16.32 -15.09 -49.18
N ASP A 239 -16.86 -16.23 -48.73
CA ASP A 239 -17.58 -17.18 -49.60
C ASP A 239 -18.89 -16.55 -50.15
N ASP A 240 -19.70 -15.93 -49.27
CA ASP A 240 -20.96 -15.26 -49.64
C ASP A 240 -20.73 -14.12 -50.67
N ASP A 241 -19.75 -13.27 -50.42
CA ASP A 241 -19.39 -12.15 -51.31
C ASP A 241 -18.79 -12.63 -52.64
N SER A 242 -18.10 -13.77 -52.66
CA SER A 242 -17.55 -14.38 -53.87
C SER A 242 -18.66 -14.96 -54.77
N ASP A 243 -19.66 -15.61 -54.18
CA ASP A 243 -20.85 -16.06 -54.90
C ASP A 243 -21.68 -14.87 -55.40
N ALA A 244 -21.82 -13.80 -54.59
CA ALA A 244 -22.45 -12.56 -55.01
C ALA A 244 -21.70 -11.88 -56.16
N GLN A 245 -20.37 -11.84 -56.12
CA GLN A 245 -19.54 -11.28 -57.20
C GLN A 245 -19.77 -12.04 -58.52
N THR A 246 -19.88 -13.37 -58.44
CA THR A 246 -20.12 -14.22 -59.61
C THR A 246 -21.49 -13.90 -60.25
N GLN A 247 -22.52 -13.70 -59.44
CA GLN A 247 -23.85 -13.29 -59.93
C GLN A 247 -23.87 -11.88 -60.51
N LEU A 248 -23.19 -10.92 -59.88
CA LEU A 248 -23.11 -9.53 -60.36
C LEU A 248 -22.31 -9.43 -61.66
N ASN A 249 -21.23 -10.20 -61.81
CA ASN A 249 -20.47 -10.29 -63.07
C ASN A 249 -21.34 -10.85 -64.21
N GLN A 250 -22.23 -11.81 -63.93
CA GLN A 250 -23.20 -12.29 -64.93
C GLN A 250 -24.22 -11.20 -65.30
N GLN A 251 -24.77 -10.47 -64.33
CA GLN A 251 -25.69 -9.35 -64.58
C GLN A 251 -25.07 -8.25 -65.46
N VAL A 252 -23.76 -7.97 -65.29
CA VAL A 252 -23.02 -7.06 -66.19
C VAL A 252 -22.99 -7.59 -67.62
N SER A 253 -22.79 -8.90 -67.82
CA SER A 253 -22.84 -9.53 -69.15
C SER A 253 -24.24 -9.45 -69.77
N ASP A 254 -25.27 -9.80 -69.00
CA ASP A 254 -26.67 -9.79 -69.46
C ASP A 254 -27.14 -8.37 -69.83
N ALA A 255 -26.73 -7.37 -69.06
CA ALA A 255 -26.98 -5.96 -69.35
C ALA A 255 -26.19 -5.46 -70.57
N GLN A 256 -24.95 -5.93 -70.76
CA GLN A 256 -24.14 -5.59 -71.94
C GLN A 256 -24.78 -6.16 -73.22
N ASP A 257 -25.23 -7.41 -73.21
CA ASP A 257 -25.94 -8.02 -74.34
C ASP A 257 -27.30 -7.36 -74.59
N THR A 258 -28.00 -6.95 -73.54
CA THR A 258 -29.22 -6.13 -73.65
C THR A 258 -28.93 -4.80 -74.35
N LYS A 259 -27.83 -4.12 -74.01
CA LYS A 259 -27.40 -2.89 -74.71
C LYS A 259 -27.01 -3.17 -76.16
N ASN A 260 -26.22 -4.22 -76.43
CA ASN A 260 -25.84 -4.62 -77.79
C ASN A 260 -27.07 -4.85 -78.69
N ALA A 261 -28.12 -5.48 -78.13
CA ALA A 261 -29.39 -5.70 -78.81
C ALA A 261 -30.23 -4.41 -78.98
N ALA A 262 -30.12 -3.43 -78.08
CA ALA A 262 -30.73 -2.12 -78.22
C ALA A 262 -30.04 -1.28 -79.31
N ASP A 263 -28.70 -1.24 -79.30
CA ASP A 263 -27.88 -0.56 -80.32
C ASP A 263 -28.22 -1.08 -81.72
N THR A 264 -28.31 -2.41 -81.87
CA THR A 264 -28.68 -3.08 -83.13
C THR A 264 -30.09 -2.71 -83.61
N LYS A 265 -31.05 -2.49 -82.70
CA LYS A 265 -32.40 -2.02 -83.04
C LYS A 265 -32.41 -0.56 -83.47
N LEU A 266 -31.63 0.29 -82.80
CA LEU A 266 -31.49 1.71 -83.14
C LEU A 266 -30.88 1.88 -84.54
N GLU A 267 -29.83 1.13 -84.87
CA GLU A 267 -29.20 1.15 -86.20
C GLU A 267 -30.20 0.77 -87.29
N LYS A 268 -30.98 -0.31 -87.08
CA LYS A 268 -32.04 -0.73 -88.01
C LYS A 268 -33.15 0.33 -88.14
N HIS A 269 -33.55 0.98 -87.05
CA HIS A 269 -34.55 2.03 -87.06
C HIS A 269 -34.05 3.27 -87.83
N ASN A 270 -32.80 3.68 -87.62
CA ASN A 270 -32.16 4.77 -88.38
C ASN A 270 -32.15 4.49 -89.89
N GLN A 271 -31.85 3.26 -90.30
CA GLN A 271 -31.98 2.85 -91.70
C GLN A 271 -33.42 2.99 -92.21
N GLN A 272 -34.42 2.52 -91.45
CA GLN A 272 -35.83 2.64 -91.83
C GLN A 272 -36.30 4.10 -91.98
N VAL A 273 -35.79 5.02 -91.15
CA VAL A 273 -36.02 6.48 -91.29
C VAL A 273 -35.37 7.02 -92.57
N SER A 274 -34.16 6.58 -92.90
CA SER A 274 -33.46 6.96 -94.14
C SER A 274 -34.19 6.44 -95.40
N ASP A 275 -34.67 5.20 -95.35
CA ASP A 275 -35.45 4.58 -96.43
C ASP A 275 -36.76 5.34 -96.64
N ALA A 276 -37.53 5.60 -95.56
CA ALA A 276 -38.78 6.35 -95.64
C ALA A 276 -38.59 7.79 -96.13
N LYS A 277 -37.45 8.43 -95.83
CA LYS A 277 -37.10 9.75 -96.37
C LYS A 277 -36.78 9.69 -97.87
N THR A 278 -36.25 8.57 -98.35
CA THR A 278 -36.00 8.31 -99.77
C THR A 278 -37.30 8.01 -100.52
N ASP A 279 -38.24 7.27 -99.91
CA ASP A 279 -39.60 7.06 -100.44
C ASP A 279 -40.31 8.41 -100.69
N VAL A 280 -40.28 9.32 -99.70
CA VAL A 280 -40.90 10.65 -99.80
C VAL A 280 -40.33 11.47 -100.95
N ASN A 281 -39.00 11.55 -101.07
CA ASN A 281 -38.33 12.28 -102.16
C ASN A 281 -38.69 11.69 -103.54
N THR A 282 -38.80 10.37 -103.63
CA THR A 282 -39.16 9.65 -104.86
C THR A 282 -40.60 9.93 -105.27
N ALA A 283 -41.55 9.90 -104.32
CA ALA A 283 -42.95 10.18 -104.57
C ALA A 283 -43.19 11.65 -104.97
N GLN A 284 -42.56 12.60 -104.27
CA GLN A 284 -42.57 14.04 -104.63
C GLN A 284 -42.11 14.25 -106.08
N SER A 285 -40.97 13.65 -106.46
CA SER A 285 -40.39 13.78 -107.80
C SER A 285 -41.34 13.28 -108.91
N LYS A 286 -42.16 12.26 -108.61
CA LYS A 286 -43.19 11.76 -109.54
C LYS A 286 -44.38 12.72 -109.64
N VAL A 287 -44.89 13.22 -108.52
CA VAL A 287 -45.95 14.25 -108.49
C VAL A 287 -45.56 15.46 -109.34
N ASP A 288 -44.35 16.00 -109.15
CA ASP A 288 -43.85 17.16 -109.90
C ASP A 288 -43.78 16.89 -111.41
N THR A 289 -43.37 15.67 -111.79
CA THR A 289 -43.27 15.23 -113.19
C THR A 289 -44.64 15.16 -113.86
N ASP A 290 -45.63 14.50 -113.23
CA ASP A 290 -46.95 14.31 -113.84
C ASP A 290 -47.86 15.55 -113.75
N GLN A 291 -47.64 16.41 -112.74
CA GLN A 291 -48.20 17.76 -112.69
C GLN A 291 -47.68 18.62 -113.86
N LYS A 292 -46.38 18.54 -114.20
CA LYS A 292 -45.80 19.21 -115.37
C LYS A 292 -46.34 18.65 -116.69
N ASN A 293 -46.42 17.32 -116.82
CA ASN A 293 -46.97 16.65 -118.00
C ASN A 293 -48.40 17.15 -118.32
N SER A 294 -49.23 17.28 -117.29
CA SER A 294 -50.59 17.83 -117.40
C SER A 294 -50.60 19.29 -117.89
N SER A 295 -49.71 20.13 -117.37
CA SER A 295 -49.59 21.55 -117.79
C SER A 295 -49.17 21.70 -119.25
N ASP A 296 -48.25 20.87 -119.73
CA ASP A 296 -47.77 20.96 -121.12
C ASP A 296 -48.81 20.44 -122.14
N THR A 297 -49.63 19.45 -121.77
CA THR A 297 -50.77 19.03 -122.62
C THR A 297 -51.87 20.09 -122.71
N GLN A 298 -52.15 20.84 -121.63
CA GLN A 298 -53.11 21.95 -121.66
C GLN A 298 -52.72 23.02 -122.71
N LYS A 299 -51.45 23.46 -122.69
CA LYS A 299 -50.93 24.47 -123.64
C LYS A 299 -51.09 24.04 -125.10
N GLN A 300 -50.95 22.74 -125.39
CA GLN A 300 -51.16 22.19 -126.73
C GLN A 300 -52.63 22.29 -127.16
N LEU A 301 -53.57 21.98 -126.26
CA LEU A 301 -55.01 22.09 -126.51
C LEU A 301 -55.43 23.53 -126.80
N ASP A 302 -54.92 24.49 -126.01
CA ASP A 302 -55.25 25.92 -126.17
C ASP A 302 -54.77 26.45 -127.54
N SER A 303 -53.55 26.06 -127.96
CA SER A 303 -52.97 26.46 -129.24
C SER A 303 -53.74 25.94 -130.46
N ALA A 304 -54.25 24.70 -130.41
CA ALA A 304 -54.98 24.10 -131.53
C ALA A 304 -56.35 24.80 -131.75
N ASN A 305 -57.05 25.14 -130.66
CA ASN A 305 -58.31 25.88 -130.76
C ASN A 305 -58.12 27.28 -131.38
N ALA A 306 -57.04 27.98 -131.03
CA ALA A 306 -56.77 29.34 -131.52
C ALA A 306 -56.49 29.45 -133.04
N GLN A 307 -56.10 28.35 -133.69
CA GLN A 307 -55.86 28.32 -135.14
C GLN A 307 -57.16 28.14 -135.94
N LEU A 308 -58.10 27.33 -135.44
CA LEU A 308 -59.36 27.01 -136.12
C LEU A 308 -60.28 28.23 -136.30
N SER A 309 -60.21 29.22 -135.40
CA SER A 309 -61.09 30.40 -135.39
C SER A 309 -60.85 31.42 -136.50
N LYS A 310 -59.90 31.21 -137.43
CA LYS A 310 -59.46 32.24 -138.39
C LYS A 310 -60.01 32.15 -139.81
N HIS A 311 -60.71 31.07 -140.18
CA HIS A 311 -61.08 30.79 -141.59
C HIS A 311 -62.60 30.74 -141.87
N GLY A 312 -63.46 31.27 -140.98
CA GLY A 312 -64.91 31.24 -141.17
C GLY A 312 -65.52 32.60 -141.54
N THR A 313 -66.21 32.68 -142.68
CA THR A 313 -67.11 33.81 -143.00
C THR A 313 -68.37 33.74 -142.13
N GLN A 314 -68.68 34.80 -141.39
CA GLN A 314 -69.77 34.80 -140.39
C GLN A 314 -71.17 35.12 -140.97
N GLN A 315 -71.31 35.15 -142.29
CA GLN A 315 -72.55 35.57 -142.95
C GLN A 315 -73.58 34.43 -142.95
N THR A 316 -74.79 34.71 -142.51
CA THR A 316 -75.87 33.71 -142.45
C THR A 316 -77.09 34.13 -143.25
N ILE A 317 -77.50 33.35 -144.26
CA ILE A 317 -78.80 33.46 -144.93
C ILE A 317 -79.76 32.48 -144.25
N THR A 318 -80.78 33.00 -143.56
CA THR A 318 -81.91 32.20 -143.06
C THR A 318 -83.07 32.30 -144.04
N VAL A 319 -83.70 31.18 -144.42
CA VAL A 319 -84.93 31.21 -145.25
C VAL A 319 -86.17 30.75 -144.48
N PRO A 320 -87.38 31.16 -144.89
CA PRO A 320 -88.63 30.67 -144.32
C PRO A 320 -88.74 29.16 -144.43
N SER A 321 -89.27 28.51 -143.39
CA SER A 321 -89.44 27.05 -143.34
C SER A 321 -90.45 26.52 -144.35
N ASP A 322 -91.30 27.37 -144.93
CA ASP A 322 -92.29 27.02 -145.95
C ASP A 322 -91.84 27.33 -147.40
N LEU A 323 -90.69 27.98 -147.61
CA LEU A 323 -90.12 28.26 -148.94
C LEU A 323 -90.01 26.99 -149.80
N ALA A 324 -89.62 25.87 -149.18
CA ALA A 324 -89.57 24.54 -149.80
C ALA A 324 -90.93 24.03 -150.34
N THR A 325 -92.04 24.57 -149.82
CA THR A 325 -93.41 24.28 -150.23
C THR A 325 -93.91 25.30 -151.25
N LYS A 326 -93.60 26.59 -151.07
CA LYS A 326 -93.92 27.67 -152.04
C LYS A 326 -93.35 27.35 -153.43
N LEU A 327 -92.09 26.92 -153.50
CA LEU A 327 -91.44 26.51 -154.75
C LEU A 327 -92.18 25.35 -155.46
N LYS A 328 -92.56 24.29 -154.71
CA LYS A 328 -93.30 23.14 -155.28
C LYS A 328 -94.69 23.51 -155.78
N ASN A 329 -95.33 24.50 -155.15
CA ASN A 329 -96.59 25.04 -155.63
C ASN A 329 -96.36 25.77 -156.96
N TYR A 330 -95.33 26.64 -157.05
CA TYR A 330 -94.96 27.29 -158.31
C TYR A 330 -94.68 26.27 -159.43
N ASP A 331 -93.86 25.25 -159.16
CA ASP A 331 -93.56 24.13 -160.10
C ASP A 331 -94.85 23.46 -160.65
N SER A 332 -95.97 23.56 -159.92
CA SER A 332 -97.26 22.91 -160.21
C SER A 332 -98.33 23.85 -160.78
N THR A 333 -98.30 25.16 -160.48
CA THR A 333 -99.37 26.12 -160.82
C THR A 333 -98.89 27.41 -161.49
N GLY A 334 -97.58 27.65 -161.58
CA GLY A 334 -97.00 28.88 -162.13
C GLY A 334 -97.26 30.13 -161.28
N THR A 335 -97.54 29.96 -159.98
CA THR A 335 -97.90 31.06 -159.07
C THR A 335 -97.14 30.98 -157.75
N TYR A 336 -96.46 32.06 -157.37
CA TYR A 336 -95.75 32.18 -156.08
C TYR A 336 -96.59 33.01 -155.10
N SER A 337 -96.92 32.43 -153.94
CA SER A 337 -97.66 33.11 -152.87
C SER A 337 -96.69 33.65 -151.81
N ASN A 338 -96.29 34.91 -151.98
CA ASN A 338 -95.54 35.69 -151.00
C ASN A 338 -96.26 35.70 -149.63
N SER A 339 -95.52 35.51 -148.54
CA SER A 339 -96.03 35.58 -147.16
C SER A 339 -95.23 36.56 -146.28
N GLN A 340 -95.77 36.88 -145.11
CA GLN A 340 -95.08 37.74 -144.15
C GLN A 340 -93.75 37.12 -143.67
N GLU A 341 -93.64 35.79 -143.61
CA GLU A 341 -92.39 35.11 -143.27
C GLU A 341 -91.27 35.36 -144.30
N ASP A 342 -91.58 35.48 -145.61
CA ASP A 342 -90.57 35.83 -146.64
C ASP A 342 -90.00 37.23 -146.34
N GLN A 343 -90.91 38.18 -146.11
CA GLN A 343 -90.62 39.56 -145.76
C GLN A 343 -89.86 39.74 -144.43
N ASP A 344 -90.13 38.88 -143.44
CA ASP A 344 -89.48 38.92 -142.14
C ASP A 344 -88.10 38.24 -142.16
N ALA A 345 -87.95 37.14 -142.92
CA ALA A 345 -86.66 36.50 -143.16
C ALA A 345 -85.71 37.42 -143.94
N TYR A 346 -86.20 38.10 -144.98
CA TYR A 346 -85.45 39.08 -145.76
C TYR A 346 -84.85 40.18 -144.87
N LYS A 347 -85.67 40.78 -143.99
CA LYS A 347 -85.25 41.86 -143.08
C LYS A 347 -84.35 41.39 -141.94
N LYS A 348 -84.42 40.11 -141.56
CA LYS A 348 -83.58 39.48 -140.53
C LYS A 348 -82.19 39.14 -141.05
N ASN A 349 -82.08 38.76 -142.33
CA ASN A 349 -80.82 38.49 -143.01
C ASN A 349 -80.09 39.82 -143.27
N GLN A 350 -79.09 40.11 -142.45
CA GLN A 350 -78.30 41.34 -142.52
C GLN A 350 -76.82 41.00 -142.62
N TYR A 351 -76.14 41.63 -143.58
CA TYR A 351 -74.70 41.48 -143.77
C TYR A 351 -73.93 42.04 -142.57
N VAL A 352 -73.00 41.26 -142.03
CA VAL A 352 -72.11 41.67 -140.94
C VAL A 352 -70.78 42.15 -141.51
N ALA A 353 -70.49 43.44 -141.43
CA ALA A 353 -69.22 43.98 -141.92
C ALA A 353 -68.00 43.40 -141.16
N SER A 354 -66.86 43.31 -141.86
CA SER A 354 -65.61 42.78 -141.31
C SER A 354 -64.49 43.82 -141.44
N ASP A 355 -63.78 44.12 -140.35
CA ASP A 355 -62.67 45.08 -140.34
C ASP A 355 -61.56 44.74 -141.36
N SER A 356 -61.39 43.46 -141.74
CA SER A 356 -60.44 43.03 -142.77
C SER A 356 -60.90 43.23 -144.22
N ASP A 357 -62.17 43.56 -144.42
CA ASP A 357 -62.79 43.85 -145.74
C ASP A 357 -63.00 45.36 -145.97
N ASP A 358 -62.56 46.21 -145.02
CA ASP A 358 -62.61 47.69 -145.11
C ASP A 358 -61.48 48.25 -146.01
N VAL A 359 -61.43 47.77 -147.26
CA VAL A 359 -60.42 48.12 -148.27
C VAL A 359 -61.11 48.50 -149.58
N LYS A 360 -60.63 49.56 -150.25
CA LYS A 360 -61.27 50.10 -151.47
C LYS A 360 -61.40 49.02 -152.55
N PHE A 361 -62.60 48.86 -153.09
CA PHE A 361 -62.93 47.98 -154.21
C PHE A 361 -63.08 48.81 -155.49
N ASP A 362 -62.32 48.46 -156.51
CA ASP A 362 -62.40 49.09 -157.82
C ASP A 362 -63.38 48.32 -158.72
N ALA A 363 -64.60 48.85 -158.85
CA ALA A 363 -65.64 48.29 -159.70
C ALA A 363 -65.41 48.55 -161.21
N THR A 364 -64.32 49.20 -161.60
CA THR A 364 -63.93 49.36 -163.02
C THR A 364 -62.85 48.37 -163.47
N ALA A 365 -62.25 47.64 -162.51
CA ALA A 365 -61.19 46.67 -162.77
C ALA A 365 -61.73 45.25 -162.99
N GLU A 366 -61.22 44.56 -164.03
CA GLU A 366 -61.53 43.14 -164.26
C GLU A 366 -61.14 42.28 -163.04
N MET A 367 -62.03 41.39 -162.60
CA MET A 367 -61.76 40.50 -161.48
C MET A 367 -60.58 39.56 -161.78
N SER A 368 -59.54 39.57 -160.95
CA SER A 368 -58.51 38.52 -161.03
C SER A 368 -59.12 37.14 -160.78
N ASP A 369 -58.52 36.08 -161.33
CA ASP A 369 -59.15 34.76 -161.25
C ASP A 369 -59.26 34.21 -159.81
N ALA A 370 -58.34 34.61 -158.93
CA ALA A 370 -58.43 34.33 -157.49
C ALA A 370 -59.63 35.05 -156.83
N GLN A 371 -59.92 36.29 -157.21
CA GLN A 371 -61.13 36.99 -156.78
C GLN A 371 -62.38 36.30 -157.36
N ARG A 372 -62.40 35.96 -158.66
CA ARG A 372 -63.52 35.22 -159.27
C ARG A 372 -63.79 33.92 -158.50
N ASN A 373 -62.77 33.10 -158.23
CA ASN A 373 -62.89 31.87 -157.43
C ASN A 373 -63.44 32.15 -156.02
N TYR A 374 -62.89 33.16 -155.32
CA TYR A 374 -63.33 33.52 -153.96
C TYR A 374 -64.79 34.00 -153.91
N TYR A 375 -65.18 34.94 -154.78
CA TYR A 375 -66.55 35.46 -154.80
C TYR A 375 -67.56 34.42 -155.30
N ASN A 376 -67.16 33.52 -156.21
CA ASN A 376 -68.01 32.38 -156.59
C ASN A 376 -68.19 31.39 -155.42
N LEU A 377 -67.13 31.06 -154.67
CA LEU A 377 -67.25 30.27 -153.44
C LEU A 377 -68.16 30.95 -152.40
N TYR A 378 -68.01 32.26 -152.20
CA TYR A 378 -68.83 33.05 -151.27
C TYR A 378 -70.31 33.06 -151.66
N VAL A 379 -70.63 33.35 -152.93
CA VAL A 379 -72.00 33.30 -153.47
C VAL A 379 -72.60 31.90 -153.35
N ILE A 380 -71.81 30.87 -153.69
CA ILE A 380 -72.24 29.48 -153.59
C ILE A 380 -72.50 29.07 -152.14
N ASP A 381 -71.72 29.54 -151.16
CA ASP A 381 -72.03 29.30 -149.74
C ASP A 381 -73.37 29.95 -149.35
N LEU A 382 -73.59 31.23 -149.65
CA LEU A 382 -74.85 31.92 -149.35
C LEU A 382 -76.07 31.22 -149.97
N ILE A 383 -75.98 30.81 -151.24
CA ILE A 383 -77.02 30.03 -151.92
C ILE A 383 -77.16 28.63 -151.27
N ASN A 384 -76.06 27.98 -150.89
CA ASN A 384 -76.08 26.66 -150.26
C ASN A 384 -76.69 26.65 -148.86
N GLN A 385 -76.52 27.72 -148.09
CA GLN A 385 -77.20 27.88 -146.80
C GLN A 385 -78.72 27.84 -147.00
N ALA A 386 -79.25 28.59 -147.98
CA ALA A 386 -80.66 28.55 -148.36
C ALA A 386 -81.08 27.17 -148.87
N ARG A 387 -80.36 26.60 -149.84
CA ARG A 387 -80.65 25.27 -150.43
C ARG A 387 -80.71 24.17 -149.37
N THR A 388 -79.78 24.16 -148.43
CA THR A 388 -79.72 23.17 -147.34
C THR A 388 -80.94 23.29 -146.43
N GLN A 389 -81.37 24.50 -146.08
CA GLN A 389 -82.58 24.74 -145.26
C GLN A 389 -83.86 24.28 -145.97
N VAL A 390 -83.97 24.44 -147.30
CA VAL A 390 -85.12 23.91 -148.09
C VAL A 390 -84.96 22.44 -148.51
N GLY A 391 -83.91 21.75 -148.06
CA GLY A 391 -83.66 20.34 -148.38
C GLY A 391 -83.27 20.05 -149.84
N ARG A 392 -82.89 21.09 -150.62
CA ARG A 392 -82.23 20.92 -151.91
C ARG A 392 -80.76 20.53 -151.68
N LYS A 393 -80.15 19.81 -152.62
CA LYS A 393 -78.71 19.50 -152.54
C LYS A 393 -77.90 20.81 -152.66
N PRO A 394 -76.84 20.99 -151.86
CA PRO A 394 -75.84 22.01 -152.12
C PRO A 394 -75.28 21.90 -153.54
N ILE A 395 -75.14 23.03 -154.21
CA ILE A 395 -74.39 23.20 -155.46
C ILE A 395 -72.91 23.44 -155.14
N VAL A 396 -72.06 23.37 -156.16
CA VAL A 396 -70.62 23.57 -156.03
C VAL A 396 -70.18 24.80 -156.81
N ALA A 397 -69.13 25.48 -156.34
CA ALA A 397 -68.45 26.49 -157.15
C ALA A 397 -67.64 25.76 -158.23
N SER A 398 -67.84 26.13 -159.50
CA SER A 398 -67.23 25.42 -160.62
C SER A 398 -66.63 26.34 -161.67
N GLU A 399 -65.57 25.88 -162.33
CA GLU A 399 -64.83 26.69 -163.30
C GLU A 399 -65.68 27.11 -164.50
N LEU A 400 -66.49 26.21 -165.06
CA LEU A 400 -67.36 26.52 -166.20
C LEU A 400 -68.38 27.60 -165.84
N ALA A 401 -69.01 27.53 -164.67
CA ALA A 401 -70.04 28.49 -164.28
C ALA A 401 -69.42 29.88 -164.02
N LYS A 402 -68.32 29.94 -163.26
CA LYS A 402 -67.50 31.15 -163.05
C LYS A 402 -67.13 31.82 -164.38
N ASN A 403 -66.60 31.05 -165.33
CA ASN A 403 -66.16 31.57 -166.62
C ASN A 403 -67.33 32.01 -167.49
N PHE A 404 -68.47 31.30 -167.44
CA PHE A 404 -69.67 31.64 -168.19
C PHE A 404 -70.26 32.99 -167.76
N ALA A 405 -70.48 33.18 -166.45
CA ALA A 405 -70.98 34.46 -165.93
C ALA A 405 -70.03 35.62 -166.27
N HIS A 406 -68.71 35.39 -166.24
CA HIS A 406 -67.74 36.40 -166.64
C HIS A 406 -67.87 36.77 -168.13
N GLN A 407 -67.94 35.78 -169.02
CA GLN A 407 -68.12 36.01 -170.47
C GLN A 407 -69.45 36.71 -170.81
N VAL A 408 -70.53 36.41 -170.09
CA VAL A 408 -71.83 37.10 -170.21
C VAL A 408 -71.71 38.59 -169.84
N SER A 409 -70.98 38.91 -168.75
CA SER A 409 -70.70 40.30 -168.36
C SER A 409 -69.84 41.05 -169.38
N ASP A 410 -68.80 40.42 -169.90
CA ASP A 410 -67.92 41.01 -170.93
C ASP A 410 -68.71 41.33 -172.22
N ASN A 411 -69.54 40.37 -172.68
CA ASN A 411 -70.34 40.53 -173.89
C ASN A 411 -71.39 41.65 -173.76
N TYR A 412 -72.12 41.70 -172.64
CA TYR A 412 -73.06 42.81 -172.38
C TYR A 412 -72.37 44.18 -172.34
N THR A 413 -71.15 44.25 -171.80
CA THR A 413 -70.36 45.48 -171.74
C THR A 413 -69.91 45.91 -173.13
N ALA A 414 -69.43 44.97 -173.95
CA ALA A 414 -68.97 45.24 -175.31
C ALA A 414 -70.08 45.75 -176.24
N GLU A 415 -71.27 45.14 -176.19
CA GLU A 415 -72.42 45.54 -177.01
C GLU A 415 -73.26 46.69 -176.39
N LYS A 416 -72.79 47.29 -175.29
CA LYS A 416 -73.41 48.44 -174.62
C LYS A 416 -74.84 48.18 -174.13
N TYR A 417 -75.16 46.93 -173.84
CA TYR A 417 -76.51 46.52 -173.49
C TYR A 417 -76.93 47.05 -172.11
N GLY A 418 -78.22 47.33 -171.97
CA GLY A 418 -78.79 47.89 -170.75
C GLY A 418 -79.06 46.85 -169.66
N PHE A 419 -80.05 47.15 -168.83
CA PHE A 419 -80.49 46.27 -167.73
C PHE A 419 -81.37 45.09 -168.17
N ALA A 420 -82.09 45.22 -169.30
CA ALA A 420 -82.89 44.13 -169.85
C ALA A 420 -82.00 43.02 -170.44
N HIS A 421 -82.48 41.78 -170.43
CA HIS A 421 -81.72 40.65 -170.99
C HIS A 421 -81.68 40.68 -172.52
N ASP A 422 -80.54 40.32 -173.09
CA ASP A 422 -80.44 39.93 -174.50
C ASP A 422 -80.51 38.40 -174.59
N GLY A 423 -81.65 37.88 -175.03
CA GLY A 423 -81.85 36.45 -175.23
C GLY A 423 -81.02 35.87 -176.39
N GLU A 424 -80.71 36.67 -177.42
CA GLU A 424 -79.86 36.21 -178.53
C GLU A 424 -78.39 36.16 -178.11
N MET A 425 -77.90 37.14 -177.34
CA MET A 425 -76.54 37.13 -176.78
C MET A 425 -76.34 36.00 -175.76
N LEU A 426 -77.31 35.76 -174.86
CA LEU A 426 -77.24 34.67 -173.89
C LEU A 426 -77.25 33.30 -174.59
N VAL A 427 -78.10 33.11 -175.59
CA VAL A 427 -78.09 31.90 -176.44
C VAL A 427 -76.78 31.78 -177.22
N LYS A 428 -76.23 32.89 -177.75
CA LYS A 428 -74.92 32.90 -178.41
C LYS A 428 -73.81 32.47 -177.45
N THR A 429 -73.76 33.01 -176.23
CA THR A 429 -72.74 32.66 -175.23
C THR A 429 -72.87 31.23 -174.74
N SER A 430 -74.11 30.74 -174.57
CA SER A 430 -74.42 29.33 -174.29
C SER A 430 -73.89 28.39 -175.38
N ASN A 431 -74.06 28.74 -176.67
CA ASN A 431 -73.51 27.99 -177.80
C ASN A 431 -71.98 28.09 -177.89
N ASP A 432 -71.41 29.30 -177.84
CA ASP A 432 -69.96 29.56 -177.96
C ASP A 432 -69.15 28.86 -176.86
N MET A 433 -69.69 28.76 -175.65
CA MET A 433 -69.07 28.08 -174.50
C MET A 433 -69.53 26.62 -174.32
N ASN A 434 -70.46 26.13 -175.16
CA ASN A 434 -71.12 24.83 -175.02
C ASN A 434 -71.66 24.61 -173.58
N ALA A 435 -72.30 25.64 -173.03
CA ALA A 435 -72.78 25.70 -171.67
C ALA A 435 -74.32 25.64 -171.63
N GLY A 436 -74.86 24.53 -171.12
CA GLY A 436 -76.27 24.35 -170.80
C GLY A 436 -76.66 25.24 -169.62
N TRP A 437 -77.38 26.31 -169.94
CA TRP A 437 -77.78 27.40 -169.06
C TRP A 437 -79.28 27.33 -168.76
N THR A 438 -79.72 27.86 -167.61
CA THR A 438 -81.11 27.73 -167.13
C THR A 438 -82.16 28.57 -167.88
N GLY A 439 -81.76 29.37 -168.89
CA GLY A 439 -82.67 30.17 -169.72
C GLY A 439 -82.99 31.56 -169.17
N GLU A 440 -82.49 31.88 -167.98
CA GLU A 440 -82.63 33.17 -167.29
C GLU A 440 -81.26 33.59 -166.72
N ASN A 441 -80.83 34.82 -167.01
CA ASN A 441 -79.66 35.45 -166.40
C ASN A 441 -80.18 36.32 -165.26
N ILE A 442 -79.59 36.18 -164.08
CA ILE A 442 -80.05 36.88 -162.88
C ILE A 442 -79.23 38.18 -162.75
N SER A 443 -79.81 39.33 -163.11
CA SER A 443 -79.16 40.65 -163.06
C SER A 443 -79.73 41.51 -161.93
N TRP A 444 -78.91 41.91 -160.94
CA TRP A 444 -79.30 42.89 -159.90
C TRP A 444 -78.61 44.23 -160.12
N SER A 445 -79.37 45.32 -160.19
CA SER A 445 -78.82 46.69 -160.14
C SER A 445 -78.64 47.11 -158.68
N GLY A 446 -77.40 47.07 -158.18
CA GLY A 446 -77.06 47.53 -156.84
C GLY A 446 -77.29 49.03 -156.72
N ALA A 447 -78.29 49.44 -155.93
CA ALA A 447 -78.87 50.78 -155.97
C ALA A 447 -77.86 51.92 -155.78
N TYR A 448 -77.64 52.73 -156.83
CA TYR A 448 -77.02 54.05 -156.70
C TYR A 448 -77.63 55.08 -157.67
N SER A 449 -78.65 55.80 -157.21
CA SER A 449 -79.38 56.84 -157.96
C SER A 449 -78.58 58.15 -158.03
N LEU A 450 -77.35 58.11 -158.55
CA LEU A 450 -76.36 59.19 -158.37
C LEU A 450 -75.61 59.68 -159.61
N LEU A 451 -75.86 59.12 -160.80
CA LEU A 451 -75.39 59.72 -162.06
C LEU A 451 -76.42 60.66 -162.72
N ASN A 452 -77.59 60.82 -162.09
CA ASN A 452 -78.49 61.96 -162.32
C ASN A 452 -77.96 63.25 -161.66
N GLY A 453 -76.75 63.71 -162.02
CA GLY A 453 -76.32 65.09 -161.72
C GLY A 453 -74.85 65.39 -161.40
N LEU A 454 -73.93 64.42 -161.39
CA LEU A 454 -72.49 64.67 -161.24
C LEU A 454 -71.65 63.90 -162.28
N PRO A 455 -70.42 64.34 -162.61
CA PRO A 455 -69.68 63.83 -163.76
C PRO A 455 -68.83 62.58 -163.48
N ASP A 456 -68.91 61.64 -164.41
CA ASP A 456 -67.86 60.74 -164.91
C ASP A 456 -67.11 59.74 -163.98
N ASP A 457 -67.23 59.77 -162.66
CA ASP A 457 -66.49 58.84 -161.75
C ASP A 457 -67.35 58.09 -160.70
N PHE A 458 -66.89 56.88 -160.32
CA PHE A 458 -67.49 56.03 -159.27
C PHE A 458 -67.21 56.58 -157.86
N PRO A 459 -68.06 56.30 -156.83
CA PRO A 459 -67.91 56.92 -155.51
C PRO A 459 -66.58 56.61 -154.82
N ASP A 460 -65.82 57.66 -154.50
CA ASP A 460 -64.48 57.54 -153.91
C ASP A 460 -64.55 57.10 -152.43
N GLY A 461 -64.59 55.78 -152.24
CA GLY A 461 -64.70 55.15 -150.92
C GLY A 461 -65.35 53.77 -150.90
N TYR A 462 -65.95 53.30 -151.99
CA TYR A 462 -66.57 51.97 -152.07
C TYR A 462 -65.58 50.83 -151.75
N THR A 463 -65.95 49.88 -150.89
CA THR A 463 -65.05 48.86 -150.30
C THR A 463 -65.41 47.42 -150.66
N VAL A 464 -64.53 46.47 -150.32
CA VAL A 464 -64.80 45.02 -150.38
C VAL A 464 -65.95 44.64 -149.44
N ASN A 465 -66.11 45.30 -148.28
CA ASN A 465 -67.29 45.18 -147.43
C ASN A 465 -68.56 45.59 -148.16
N ASP A 466 -68.53 46.70 -148.91
CA ASP A 466 -69.68 47.17 -149.68
C ASP A 466 -70.03 46.18 -150.80
N PHE A 467 -69.04 45.75 -151.58
CA PHE A 467 -69.23 44.77 -152.66
C PHE A 467 -69.77 43.42 -152.14
N LYS A 468 -69.22 42.91 -151.03
CA LYS A 468 -69.71 41.67 -150.38
C LYS A 468 -71.13 41.84 -149.83
N ARG A 469 -71.43 42.99 -149.22
CA ARG A 469 -72.78 43.31 -148.74
C ARG A 469 -73.77 43.36 -149.89
N ASP A 470 -73.40 43.98 -151.00
CA ASP A 470 -74.32 44.17 -152.13
C ASP A 470 -74.57 42.82 -152.84
N ILE A 471 -73.57 41.92 -152.90
CA ILE A 471 -73.74 40.50 -153.25
C ILE A 471 -74.70 39.78 -152.28
N TYR A 472 -74.46 39.89 -150.97
CA TYR A 472 -75.30 39.25 -149.94
C TYR A 472 -76.75 39.74 -150.02
N ASN A 473 -76.94 41.05 -150.19
CA ASN A 473 -78.24 41.69 -150.33
C ASN A 473 -78.94 41.29 -151.63
N ALA A 474 -78.22 41.16 -152.75
CA ALA A 474 -78.78 40.66 -154.00
C ALA A 474 -79.29 39.22 -153.85
N VAL A 475 -78.46 38.30 -153.32
CA VAL A 475 -78.87 36.91 -153.07
C VAL A 475 -80.05 36.84 -152.08
N ASN A 476 -80.03 37.63 -151.01
CA ASN A 476 -81.10 37.70 -150.02
C ASN A 476 -82.43 38.24 -150.61
N GLY A 477 -82.37 39.32 -151.39
CA GLY A 477 -83.53 39.95 -152.03
C GLY A 477 -84.12 39.07 -153.12
N MET A 478 -83.28 38.54 -154.01
CA MET A 478 -83.69 37.61 -155.06
C MET A 478 -84.29 36.30 -154.53
N LEU A 479 -83.95 35.87 -153.31
CA LEU A 479 -84.56 34.70 -152.67
C LEU A 479 -85.92 35.00 -152.02
N LEU A 480 -86.19 36.24 -151.57
CA LEU A 480 -87.26 36.53 -150.58
C LEU A 480 -88.12 37.78 -150.85
N ASP A 481 -87.66 38.75 -151.66
CA ASP A 481 -88.34 40.03 -151.96
C ASP A 481 -88.53 40.24 -153.49
N ASP A 482 -88.46 39.16 -154.27
CA ASP A 482 -88.42 39.16 -155.75
C ASP A 482 -89.81 39.27 -156.43
N SER A 483 -90.72 40.06 -155.84
CA SER A 483 -92.14 40.04 -156.25
C SER A 483 -92.42 40.66 -157.61
N GLU A 484 -91.60 41.61 -158.09
CA GLU A 484 -91.73 42.21 -159.42
C GLU A 484 -91.36 41.22 -160.54
N SER A 485 -90.40 40.33 -160.27
CA SER A 485 -89.96 39.23 -161.16
C SER A 485 -90.83 37.97 -161.03
N LEU A 486 -91.95 38.04 -160.30
CA LEU A 486 -92.81 36.89 -159.93
C LEU A 486 -92.04 35.75 -159.23
N TYR A 487 -90.96 36.08 -158.51
CA TYR A 487 -90.03 35.17 -157.82
C TYR A 487 -89.18 34.25 -158.71
N GLY A 488 -89.02 34.58 -160.00
CA GLY A 488 -88.19 33.84 -160.95
C GLY A 488 -86.77 33.56 -160.43
N HIS A 489 -86.11 34.57 -159.85
CA HIS A 489 -84.73 34.43 -159.36
C HIS A 489 -84.61 33.44 -158.19
N ALA A 490 -85.59 33.45 -157.26
CA ALA A 490 -85.64 32.50 -156.14
C ALA A 490 -85.78 31.05 -156.63
N ILE A 491 -86.60 30.84 -157.66
CA ILE A 491 -86.84 29.54 -158.29
C ILE A 491 -85.58 29.04 -159.00
N ASN A 492 -84.87 29.94 -159.71
CA ASN A 492 -83.63 29.63 -160.41
C ASN A 492 -82.48 29.29 -159.42
N PHE A 493 -82.26 30.09 -158.37
CA PHE A 493 -81.27 29.77 -157.31
C PHE A 493 -81.56 28.46 -156.57
N LEU A 494 -82.84 28.11 -156.38
CA LEU A 494 -83.28 26.90 -155.66
C LEU A 494 -83.72 25.76 -156.60
N ASN A 495 -83.39 25.86 -157.89
CA ASN A 495 -83.61 24.84 -158.92
C ASN A 495 -82.91 23.51 -158.52
N PRO A 496 -83.59 22.35 -158.56
CA PRO A 496 -83.00 21.08 -158.15
C PRO A 496 -81.89 20.57 -159.08
N ASP A 497 -81.93 20.93 -160.37
CA ASP A 497 -81.11 20.36 -161.44
C ASP A 497 -79.92 21.25 -161.85
N VAL A 498 -79.88 22.50 -161.38
CA VAL A 498 -78.71 23.38 -161.53
C VAL A 498 -77.53 22.82 -160.71
N TYR A 499 -76.37 22.71 -161.34
CA TYR A 499 -75.16 22.13 -160.75
C TYR A 499 -74.31 23.17 -160.03
N SER A 500 -74.27 24.38 -160.59
CA SER A 500 -73.41 25.47 -160.16
C SER A 500 -74.00 26.80 -160.63
N PHE A 501 -73.81 27.86 -159.84
CA PHE A 501 -74.02 29.23 -160.30
C PHE A 501 -72.67 29.90 -160.53
N GLY A 502 -72.55 30.56 -161.67
CA GLY A 502 -71.49 31.52 -161.91
C GLY A 502 -71.87 32.86 -161.29
N PHE A 503 -70.90 33.56 -160.71
CA PHE A 503 -71.04 34.96 -160.31
C PHE A 503 -70.00 35.83 -161.04
N SER A 504 -70.46 36.96 -161.56
CA SER A 504 -69.62 38.04 -162.07
C SER A 504 -70.33 39.39 -161.87
N TYR A 505 -69.72 40.48 -162.30
CA TYR A 505 -70.38 41.78 -162.34
C TYR A 505 -69.88 42.61 -163.54
N ARG A 506 -70.61 43.67 -163.87
CA ARG A 506 -70.21 44.72 -164.82
C ARG A 506 -70.69 46.10 -164.35
N VAL A 507 -70.18 47.15 -164.98
CA VAL A 507 -70.75 48.50 -164.88
C VAL A 507 -71.53 48.80 -166.17
N GLY A 508 -72.78 49.24 -166.03
CA GLY A 508 -73.68 49.58 -167.14
C GLY A 508 -73.26 50.85 -167.88
N THR A 509 -73.86 51.11 -169.04
CA THR A 509 -73.63 52.34 -169.83
C THR A 509 -74.24 53.60 -169.22
N ASP A 510 -75.08 53.43 -168.20
CA ASP A 510 -75.59 54.42 -167.26
C ASP A 510 -74.78 54.50 -165.95
N GLY A 511 -73.69 53.73 -165.85
CA GLY A 511 -72.78 53.66 -164.71
C GLY A 511 -73.28 52.83 -163.52
N GLN A 512 -74.38 52.09 -163.63
CA GLN A 512 -74.87 51.25 -162.53
C GLN A 512 -74.03 49.97 -162.36
N LEU A 513 -73.83 49.53 -161.11
CA LEU A 513 -73.26 48.21 -160.81
C LEU A 513 -74.32 47.14 -161.07
N ILE A 514 -74.05 46.24 -162.03
CA ILE A 514 -74.94 45.12 -162.37
C ILE A 514 -74.25 43.82 -161.96
N LEU A 515 -74.82 43.15 -160.96
CA LEU A 515 -74.38 41.85 -160.47
C LEU A 515 -75.05 40.74 -161.29
N ASN A 516 -74.25 39.88 -161.91
CA ASN A 516 -74.72 38.79 -162.78
C ASN A 516 -74.55 37.44 -162.08
N PHE A 517 -75.63 36.66 -162.00
CA PHE A 517 -75.61 35.27 -161.59
C PHE A 517 -76.18 34.38 -162.70
N ASP A 518 -75.43 33.35 -163.10
CA ASP A 518 -75.78 32.50 -164.23
C ASP A 518 -75.83 31.02 -163.83
N GLY A 519 -77.02 30.42 -163.96
CA GLY A 519 -77.26 29.03 -163.59
C GLY A 519 -76.77 28.06 -164.67
N ILE A 520 -75.81 27.21 -164.32
CA ILE A 520 -75.25 26.18 -165.20
C ILE A 520 -75.67 24.77 -164.78
N LEU A 521 -76.20 24.02 -165.75
CA LEU A 521 -76.65 22.63 -165.61
C LEU A 521 -75.50 21.63 -165.79
N ASN A 522 -74.44 22.01 -166.51
CA ASN A 522 -73.29 21.14 -166.77
C ASN A 522 -72.39 20.96 -165.53
N GLN A 523 -71.87 19.75 -165.35
CA GLN A 523 -70.84 19.47 -164.37
C GLN A 523 -69.46 19.93 -164.87
N SER A 524 -68.61 20.42 -163.97
CA SER A 524 -67.29 21.00 -164.27
C SER A 524 -66.36 20.85 -163.07
N THR A 525 -65.08 21.22 -163.20
CA THR A 525 -64.08 21.21 -162.12
C THR A 525 -64.60 21.99 -160.91
N VAL A 526 -64.48 21.40 -159.72
CA VAL A 526 -64.95 21.99 -158.46
C VAL A 526 -63.82 22.77 -157.78
N ILE A 527 -64.16 23.95 -157.25
CA ILE A 527 -63.28 24.82 -156.45
C ILE A 527 -63.43 24.43 -154.96
N THR A 528 -62.34 24.29 -154.20
CA THR A 528 -62.30 23.59 -152.89
C THR A 528 -61.88 24.45 -151.69
N ASP A 529 -62.40 24.14 -150.50
CA ASP A 529 -62.04 24.66 -149.16
C ASP A 529 -60.94 23.82 -148.47
N ASP A 530 -60.11 24.44 -147.62
CA ASP A 530 -58.85 23.91 -147.08
C ASP A 530 -58.81 23.72 -145.54
N THR A 531 -59.91 23.97 -144.81
CA THR A 531 -59.90 24.09 -143.33
C THR A 531 -59.97 22.79 -142.51
N ALA A 532 -60.13 21.62 -143.12
CA ALA A 532 -60.66 20.43 -142.43
C ALA A 532 -59.80 19.85 -141.29
N ALA A 533 -58.47 19.85 -141.41
CA ALA A 533 -57.58 19.05 -140.55
C ALA A 533 -57.52 19.51 -139.07
N LEU A 534 -57.75 20.80 -138.80
CA LEU A 534 -57.62 21.40 -137.46
C LEU A 534 -58.63 20.86 -136.44
N LYS A 535 -59.78 20.38 -136.90
CA LYS A 535 -60.91 19.95 -136.04
C LYS A 535 -60.61 18.66 -135.26
N GLU A 536 -59.82 17.74 -135.84
CA GLU A 536 -59.46 16.46 -135.22
C GLU A 536 -58.44 16.62 -134.07
N GLN A 537 -57.45 17.50 -134.25
CA GLN A 537 -56.35 17.68 -133.29
C GLN A 537 -56.83 18.09 -131.88
N VAL A 538 -57.89 18.89 -131.81
CA VAL A 538 -58.50 19.37 -130.55
C VAL A 538 -59.09 18.22 -129.73
N ALA A 539 -59.71 17.22 -130.36
CA ALA A 539 -60.36 16.12 -129.67
C ALA A 539 -59.35 15.21 -128.93
N GLN A 540 -58.24 14.88 -129.61
CA GLN A 540 -57.21 13.99 -129.08
C GLN A 540 -56.49 14.58 -127.85
N LEU A 541 -56.16 15.88 -127.90
CA LEU A 541 -55.49 16.58 -126.82
C LEU A 541 -56.35 16.67 -125.54
N LYS A 542 -57.67 16.83 -125.69
CA LYS A 542 -58.63 16.87 -124.57
C LYS A 542 -58.71 15.54 -123.81
N SER A 543 -58.65 14.41 -124.51
CA SER A 543 -58.62 13.07 -123.90
C SER A 543 -57.32 12.83 -123.10
N LYS A 544 -56.18 13.14 -123.73
CA LYS A 544 -54.84 12.98 -123.13
C LYS A 544 -54.69 13.71 -121.78
N LEU A 545 -55.26 14.92 -121.67
CA LEU A 545 -55.22 15.72 -120.45
C LEU A 545 -55.92 15.04 -119.26
N GLN A 546 -57.09 14.43 -119.48
CA GLN A 546 -57.87 13.78 -118.42
C GLN A 546 -57.13 12.59 -117.81
N SER A 547 -56.43 11.79 -118.63
CA SER A 547 -55.62 10.67 -118.14
C SER A 547 -54.45 11.12 -117.26
N GLN A 548 -53.78 12.22 -117.61
CA GLN A 548 -52.64 12.75 -116.84
C GLN A 548 -53.07 13.33 -115.48
N GLN A 549 -54.24 13.95 -115.41
CA GLN A 549 -54.82 14.43 -114.15
C GLN A 549 -55.13 13.29 -113.16
N ALA A 550 -55.62 12.14 -113.65
CA ALA A 550 -55.90 10.96 -112.82
C ALA A 550 -54.61 10.29 -112.28
N ILE A 551 -53.55 10.25 -113.08
CA ILE A 551 -52.22 9.77 -112.64
C ILE A 551 -51.72 10.65 -111.50
N THR A 552 -51.69 11.98 -111.70
CA THR A 552 -51.18 12.96 -110.73
C THR A 552 -51.84 12.82 -109.34
N GLN A 553 -53.15 12.57 -109.27
CA GLN A 553 -53.87 12.35 -107.99
C GLN A 553 -53.43 11.06 -107.28
N THR A 554 -53.11 10.01 -108.04
CA THR A 554 -52.64 8.72 -107.50
C THR A 554 -51.26 8.86 -106.85
N ASP A 555 -50.40 9.69 -107.43
CA ASP A 555 -49.05 9.96 -106.92
C ASP A 555 -49.08 10.86 -105.68
N GLN A 556 -50.00 11.83 -105.62
CA GLN A 556 -50.22 12.66 -104.43
C GLN A 556 -50.67 11.82 -103.22
N ALA A 557 -51.56 10.84 -103.44
CA ALA A 557 -51.93 9.87 -102.39
C ALA A 557 -50.74 9.00 -101.95
N SER A 558 -49.90 8.56 -102.89
CA SER A 558 -48.70 7.78 -102.62
C SER A 558 -47.66 8.58 -101.81
N MET A 559 -47.47 9.86 -102.14
CA MET A 559 -46.62 10.78 -101.41
C MET A 559 -47.13 11.00 -99.97
N ALA A 560 -48.44 11.21 -99.79
CA ALA A 560 -49.04 11.37 -98.47
C ALA A 560 -48.82 10.14 -97.58
N ALA A 561 -48.92 8.92 -98.15
CA ALA A 561 -48.62 7.68 -97.44
C ALA A 561 -47.13 7.57 -97.05
N ALA A 562 -46.20 7.96 -97.93
CA ALA A 562 -44.77 7.99 -97.62
C ALA A 562 -44.44 9.00 -96.49
N VAL A 563 -45.06 10.19 -96.52
CA VAL A 563 -44.91 11.20 -95.46
C VAL A 563 -45.47 10.71 -94.12
N ALA A 564 -46.62 10.02 -94.12
CA ALA A 564 -47.19 9.42 -92.92
C ALA A 564 -46.27 8.33 -92.32
N LYS A 565 -45.67 7.48 -93.17
CA LYS A 565 -44.66 6.47 -92.77
C LYS A 565 -43.42 7.11 -92.14
N LEU A 566 -42.88 8.17 -92.77
CA LEU A 566 -41.73 8.90 -92.23
C LEU A 566 -42.05 9.56 -90.88
N ASN A 567 -43.21 10.23 -90.77
CA ASN A 567 -43.64 10.88 -89.54
C ASN A 567 -43.87 9.88 -88.40
N ALA A 568 -44.40 8.68 -88.68
CA ALA A 568 -44.54 7.63 -87.67
C ALA A 568 -43.17 7.21 -87.12
N LEU A 569 -42.23 6.88 -88.00
CA LEU A 569 -40.88 6.49 -87.61
C LEU A 569 -40.13 7.62 -86.88
N GLN A 570 -40.33 8.89 -87.24
CA GLN A 570 -39.70 10.02 -86.55
C GLN A 570 -40.28 10.33 -85.16
N ASN A 571 -41.45 9.80 -84.81
CA ASN A 571 -42.03 9.91 -83.46
C ASN A 571 -41.73 8.69 -82.57
N ASP A 572 -41.27 7.56 -83.15
CA ASP A 572 -40.81 6.39 -82.40
C ASP A 572 -39.46 6.70 -81.72
N ASN A 573 -39.46 6.88 -80.40
CA ASN A 573 -38.23 7.14 -79.63
C ASN A 573 -37.41 5.85 -79.40
N ALA A 574 -36.78 5.36 -80.47
CA ALA A 574 -35.89 4.19 -80.42
C ALA A 574 -34.65 4.42 -79.54
N GLN A 575 -34.16 5.67 -79.44
CA GLN A 575 -33.00 6.04 -78.62
C GLN A 575 -33.21 5.70 -77.13
N LYS A 576 -34.43 5.89 -76.60
CA LYS A 576 -34.73 5.59 -75.19
C LYS A 576 -34.37 4.16 -74.78
N ALA A 577 -34.51 3.18 -75.69
CA ALA A 577 -34.16 1.79 -75.39
C ALA A 577 -32.65 1.57 -75.23
N VAL A 578 -31.82 2.36 -75.90
CA VAL A 578 -30.36 2.38 -75.71
C VAL A 578 -30.00 3.11 -74.42
N ASP A 579 -30.67 4.22 -74.11
CA ASP A 579 -30.43 4.99 -72.89
C ASP A 579 -30.77 4.16 -71.63
N ASP A 580 -31.95 3.52 -71.62
CA ASP A 580 -32.39 2.62 -70.55
C ASP A 580 -31.42 1.44 -70.34
N ALA A 581 -30.96 0.82 -71.42
CA ALA A 581 -30.00 -0.29 -71.35
C ALA A 581 -28.60 0.16 -70.92
N THR A 582 -28.19 1.38 -71.27
CA THR A 582 -26.92 1.98 -70.85
C THR A 582 -26.93 2.30 -69.35
N ALA A 583 -28.06 2.79 -68.82
CA ALA A 583 -28.25 2.98 -67.38
C ALA A 583 -28.17 1.63 -66.64
N ALA A 584 -28.92 0.61 -67.09
CA ALA A 584 -28.90 -0.72 -66.48
C ALA A 584 -27.51 -1.37 -66.47
N LEU A 585 -26.74 -1.23 -67.55
CA LEU A 585 -25.34 -1.67 -67.62
C LEU A 585 -24.44 -0.92 -66.62
N THR A 586 -24.64 0.39 -66.48
CA THR A 586 -23.88 1.23 -65.54
C THR A 586 -24.18 0.84 -64.09
N ASP A 587 -25.44 0.61 -63.75
CA ASP A 587 -25.85 0.19 -62.41
C ASP A 587 -25.32 -1.21 -62.06
N ALA A 588 -25.38 -2.17 -63.01
CA ALA A 588 -24.78 -3.49 -62.83
C ALA A 588 -23.25 -3.42 -62.62
N GLN A 589 -22.55 -2.58 -63.39
CA GLN A 589 -21.10 -2.36 -63.24
C GLN A 589 -20.76 -1.74 -61.89
N ASN A 590 -21.54 -0.75 -61.43
CA ASN A 590 -21.37 -0.13 -60.11
C ASN A 590 -21.59 -1.13 -58.97
N ALA A 591 -22.64 -1.97 -59.06
CA ALA A 591 -22.92 -3.00 -58.07
C ALA A 591 -21.79 -4.07 -58.02
N ALA A 592 -21.34 -4.55 -59.18
CA ALA A 592 -20.22 -5.48 -59.29
C ALA A 592 -18.91 -4.88 -58.73
N ALA A 593 -18.65 -3.58 -58.95
CA ALA A 593 -17.47 -2.90 -58.43
C ALA A 593 -17.53 -2.64 -56.91
N ALA A 594 -18.72 -2.40 -56.36
CA ALA A 594 -18.92 -2.23 -54.92
C ALA A 594 -18.76 -3.55 -54.15
N ASN A 595 -19.36 -4.64 -54.64
CA ASN A 595 -19.20 -5.97 -54.07
C ASN A 595 -17.73 -6.44 -54.14
N GLN A 596 -17.02 -6.12 -55.23
CA GLN A 596 -15.60 -6.48 -55.38
C GLN A 596 -14.71 -5.78 -54.34
N GLN A 597 -15.11 -4.60 -53.85
CA GLN A 597 -14.41 -3.92 -52.75
C GLN A 597 -14.69 -4.57 -51.39
N LYS A 598 -15.94 -4.96 -51.10
CA LYS A 598 -16.27 -5.69 -49.86
C LYS A 598 -15.54 -7.05 -49.82
N LEU A 599 -15.59 -7.83 -50.89
CA LEU A 599 -14.86 -9.10 -51.01
C LEU A 599 -13.35 -8.97 -50.73
N VAL A 600 -12.71 -7.89 -51.19
CA VAL A 600 -11.28 -7.62 -50.90
C VAL A 600 -11.04 -7.20 -49.45
N GLN A 601 -11.97 -6.44 -48.85
CA GLN A 601 -11.90 -6.10 -47.42
C GLN A 601 -12.06 -7.35 -46.56
N ASP A 602 -13.07 -8.19 -46.82
CA ASP A 602 -13.35 -9.40 -46.04
C ASP A 602 -12.21 -10.42 -46.15
N GLN A 603 -11.57 -10.53 -47.33
CA GLN A 603 -10.35 -11.33 -47.49
C GLN A 603 -9.18 -10.81 -46.64
N SER A 604 -9.04 -9.49 -46.48
CA SER A 604 -8.07 -8.88 -45.57
C SER A 604 -8.42 -9.14 -44.10
N GLU A 605 -9.69 -9.06 -43.73
CA GLU A 605 -10.16 -9.34 -42.37
C GLU A 605 -10.07 -10.83 -42.01
N LEU A 606 -10.27 -11.74 -42.96
CA LEU A 606 -10.00 -13.17 -42.83
C LEU A 606 -8.51 -13.45 -42.57
N VAL A 607 -7.61 -12.82 -43.33
CA VAL A 607 -6.15 -12.95 -43.09
C VAL A 607 -5.77 -12.38 -41.72
N SER A 608 -6.40 -11.28 -41.27
CA SER A 608 -6.21 -10.75 -39.92
C SER A 608 -6.62 -11.78 -38.85
N ALA A 609 -7.83 -12.35 -38.96
CA ALA A 609 -8.34 -13.37 -38.04
C ALA A 609 -7.45 -14.64 -38.00
N GLN A 610 -6.92 -15.07 -39.14
CA GLN A 610 -5.98 -16.21 -39.21
C GLN A 610 -4.67 -15.93 -38.45
N ASN A 611 -4.16 -14.70 -38.53
CA ASN A 611 -2.99 -14.28 -37.75
C ASN A 611 -3.29 -14.21 -36.24
N GLU A 612 -4.48 -13.73 -35.85
CA GLU A 612 -4.90 -13.73 -34.44
C GLU A 612 -5.04 -15.15 -33.87
N LEU A 613 -5.59 -16.09 -34.65
CA LEU A 613 -5.72 -17.51 -34.31
C LEU A 613 -4.35 -18.16 -34.10
N SER A 614 -3.40 -17.94 -35.02
CA SER A 614 -2.01 -18.39 -34.87
C SER A 614 -1.36 -17.81 -33.60
N GLY A 615 -1.56 -16.51 -33.36
CA GLY A 615 -1.12 -15.85 -32.13
C GLY A 615 -1.77 -16.43 -30.86
N ALA A 616 -3.03 -16.86 -30.92
CA ALA A 616 -3.73 -17.50 -29.81
C ALA A 616 -3.18 -18.91 -29.53
N GLN A 617 -2.85 -19.67 -30.57
CA GLN A 617 -2.25 -21.01 -30.46
C GLN A 617 -0.84 -20.92 -29.84
N ILE A 618 -0.02 -19.96 -30.27
CA ILE A 618 1.28 -19.66 -29.64
C ILE A 618 1.11 -19.29 -28.16
N ARG A 619 0.07 -18.52 -27.79
CA ARG A 619 -0.24 -18.21 -26.38
C ARG A 619 -0.67 -19.46 -25.59
N LEU A 620 -1.38 -20.40 -26.21
CA LEU A 620 -1.78 -21.67 -25.58
C LEU A 620 -0.57 -22.61 -25.36
N ASP A 621 0.31 -22.77 -26.34
CA ASP A 621 1.51 -23.62 -26.20
C ASP A 621 2.45 -23.09 -25.12
N ASN A 622 2.66 -21.77 -25.06
CA ASN A 622 3.43 -21.15 -23.98
C ASN A 622 2.77 -21.34 -22.60
N ALA A 623 1.44 -21.26 -22.51
CA ALA A 623 0.72 -21.52 -21.27
C ALA A 623 0.81 -22.99 -20.83
N LEU A 624 0.72 -23.94 -21.76
CA LEU A 624 0.89 -25.38 -21.51
C LEU A 624 2.32 -25.72 -21.07
N LYS A 625 3.35 -25.18 -21.75
CA LYS A 625 4.75 -25.34 -21.38
C LYS A 625 5.03 -24.77 -20.00
N SER A 626 4.54 -23.56 -19.71
CA SER A 626 4.69 -22.94 -18.39
C SER A 626 3.94 -23.69 -17.29
N GLN A 627 2.75 -24.26 -17.59
CA GLN A 627 2.05 -25.16 -16.66
C GLN A 627 2.92 -26.40 -16.35
N GLN A 628 3.52 -27.03 -17.37
CA GLN A 628 4.38 -28.21 -17.19
C GLN A 628 5.65 -27.89 -16.39
N GLU A 629 6.29 -26.75 -16.65
CA GLU A 629 7.43 -26.22 -15.89
C GLU A 629 7.05 -26.00 -14.42
N LYS A 630 5.92 -25.35 -14.14
CA LYS A 630 5.44 -25.17 -12.76
C LYS A 630 5.02 -26.48 -12.09
N GLN A 631 4.54 -27.46 -12.85
CA GLN A 631 4.24 -28.79 -12.32
C GLN A 631 5.51 -29.52 -11.84
N ALA A 632 6.62 -29.35 -12.56
CA ALA A 632 7.94 -29.85 -12.15
C ALA A 632 8.51 -29.06 -10.96
N GLU A 633 8.41 -27.72 -10.99
CA GLU A 633 8.85 -26.82 -9.90
C GLU A 633 8.14 -27.15 -8.57
N ILE A 634 6.84 -27.51 -8.61
CA ILE A 634 6.07 -27.98 -7.45
C ILE A 634 6.56 -29.37 -6.97
N ALA A 635 6.93 -30.27 -7.88
CA ALA A 635 7.42 -31.60 -7.51
C ALA A 635 8.81 -31.52 -6.85
N GLU A 636 9.70 -30.71 -7.42
CA GLU A 636 11.02 -30.43 -6.85
C GLU A 636 10.88 -29.76 -5.47
N ALA A 637 10.11 -28.68 -5.36
CA ALA A 637 9.89 -27.98 -4.09
C ALA A 637 9.26 -28.84 -2.98
N LYS A 638 8.53 -29.92 -3.32
CA LYS A 638 8.03 -30.91 -2.35
C LYS A 638 9.14 -31.83 -1.85
N ALA A 639 9.95 -32.41 -2.75
CA ALA A 639 11.09 -33.24 -2.35
C ALA A 639 12.13 -32.43 -1.53
N ASP A 640 12.30 -31.16 -1.91
CA ASP A 640 13.19 -30.20 -1.26
C ASP A 640 12.71 -29.80 0.16
N LEU A 641 11.39 -29.86 0.40
CA LEU A 641 10.75 -29.72 1.72
C LEU A 641 10.89 -31.00 2.56
N GLU A 642 10.52 -32.16 2.00
CA GLU A 642 10.59 -33.48 2.67
C GLU A 642 12.02 -33.82 3.12
N SER A 643 13.02 -33.44 2.32
CA SER A 643 14.44 -33.52 2.68
C SER A 643 14.80 -32.61 3.87
N ALA A 644 14.27 -31.38 3.90
CA ALA A 644 14.50 -30.45 5.01
C ALA A 644 13.79 -30.90 6.30
N GLU A 645 12.59 -31.49 6.21
CA GLU A 645 11.88 -32.07 7.36
C GLU A 645 12.62 -33.30 7.93
N THR A 646 13.18 -34.14 7.04
CA THR A 646 14.04 -35.27 7.43
C THR A 646 15.32 -34.78 8.13
N ALA A 647 15.96 -33.73 7.61
CA ALA A 647 17.13 -33.11 8.25
C ALA A 647 16.79 -32.53 9.64
N LEU A 648 15.66 -31.83 9.75
CA LEU A 648 15.14 -31.30 11.02
C LEU A 648 14.87 -32.41 12.06
N ALA A 649 14.30 -33.54 11.65
CA ALA A 649 14.10 -34.70 12.52
C ALA A 649 15.43 -35.26 13.04
N ASN A 650 16.42 -35.43 12.16
CA ASN A 650 17.77 -35.88 12.53
C ASN A 650 18.45 -34.93 13.53
N VAL A 651 18.40 -33.62 13.30
CA VAL A 651 19.01 -32.64 14.22
C VAL A 651 18.26 -32.58 15.56
N LYS A 652 16.94 -32.77 15.58
CA LYS A 652 16.16 -32.92 16.83
C LYS A 652 16.57 -34.17 17.63
N MET A 653 16.90 -35.29 16.97
CA MET A 653 17.47 -36.47 17.66
C MET A 653 18.86 -36.19 18.23
N VAL A 654 19.74 -35.50 17.50
CA VAL A 654 21.07 -35.11 17.99
C VAL A 654 20.98 -34.17 19.19
N PHE A 655 20.05 -33.21 19.18
CA PHE A 655 19.79 -32.32 20.31
C PHE A 655 19.34 -33.10 21.56
N ALA A 656 18.38 -34.02 21.43
CA ALA A 656 17.94 -34.86 22.54
C ALA A 656 19.08 -35.74 23.10
N ALA A 657 19.93 -36.30 22.23
CA ALA A 657 21.12 -37.04 22.66
C ALA A 657 22.09 -36.16 23.47
N LYS A 658 22.34 -34.92 23.03
CA LYS A 658 23.22 -33.99 23.77
C LYS A 658 22.63 -33.51 25.10
N GLN A 659 21.30 -33.43 25.22
CA GLN A 659 20.65 -33.18 26.51
C GLN A 659 20.88 -34.33 27.50
N ASN A 660 20.83 -35.58 27.02
CA ASN A 660 21.14 -36.76 27.85
C ASN A 660 22.63 -36.81 28.24
N ASP A 661 23.55 -36.56 27.30
CA ASP A 661 24.99 -36.48 27.58
C ASP A 661 25.31 -35.48 28.71
N LEU A 662 24.67 -34.29 28.66
CA LEU A 662 24.82 -33.26 29.67
C LEU A 662 24.29 -33.71 31.04
N GLU A 663 23.16 -34.40 31.11
CA GLU A 663 22.59 -34.85 32.39
C GLU A 663 23.41 -35.98 33.02
N SER A 664 23.92 -36.92 32.22
CA SER A 664 24.92 -37.90 32.65
C SER A 664 26.16 -37.22 33.22
N ALA A 665 26.74 -36.24 32.51
CA ALA A 665 27.93 -35.52 32.96
C ALA A 665 27.72 -34.77 34.29
N LYS A 666 26.52 -34.20 34.53
CA LYS A 666 26.15 -33.58 35.83
C LYS A 666 26.03 -34.60 36.94
N SER A 667 25.42 -35.75 36.66
CA SER A 667 25.27 -36.84 37.63
C SER A 667 26.64 -37.34 38.11
N GLU A 668 27.56 -37.54 37.16
CA GLU A 668 28.96 -37.85 37.44
C GLU A 668 29.66 -36.75 38.25
N LEU A 669 29.49 -35.47 37.90
CA LEU A 669 30.05 -34.33 38.65
C LEU A 669 29.59 -34.34 40.12
N SER A 670 28.31 -34.55 40.36
CA SER A 670 27.73 -34.68 41.70
C SER A 670 28.40 -35.83 42.49
N ALA A 671 28.63 -36.97 41.84
CA ALA A 671 29.28 -38.12 42.46
C ALA A 671 30.75 -37.87 42.84
N VAL A 672 31.56 -37.22 41.98
CA VAL A 672 32.94 -36.85 42.37
C VAL A 672 32.99 -35.74 43.41
N GLN A 673 32.08 -34.76 43.37
CA GLN A 673 31.97 -33.72 44.40
C GLN A 673 31.61 -34.31 45.78
N ALA A 674 30.67 -35.27 45.84
CA ALA A 674 30.36 -35.99 47.08
C ALA A 674 31.57 -36.77 47.61
N ASN A 675 32.39 -37.35 46.72
CA ASN A 675 33.63 -38.03 47.10
C ASN A 675 34.72 -37.06 47.61
N VAL A 676 34.84 -35.84 47.06
CA VAL A 676 35.71 -34.78 47.60
C VAL A 676 35.31 -34.43 49.03
N VAL A 677 34.02 -34.17 49.28
CA VAL A 677 33.52 -33.84 50.63
C VAL A 677 33.84 -34.96 51.63
N ARG A 678 33.63 -36.23 51.23
CA ARG A 678 33.95 -37.42 52.02
C ARG A 678 35.43 -37.52 52.38
N LEU A 679 36.33 -37.27 51.42
CA LEU A 679 37.78 -37.36 51.63
C LEU A 679 38.30 -36.17 52.46
N THR A 680 37.84 -34.95 52.20
CA THR A 680 38.16 -33.76 53.02
C THR A 680 37.74 -33.95 54.48
N ALA A 681 36.55 -34.54 54.72
CA ALA A 681 36.10 -34.89 56.07
C ALA A 681 36.98 -35.96 56.73
N LYS A 682 37.46 -36.95 55.97
CA LYS A 682 38.39 -37.97 56.48
C LYS A 682 39.73 -37.35 56.91
N VAL A 683 40.35 -36.53 56.05
CA VAL A 683 41.60 -35.80 56.36
C VAL A 683 41.49 -34.96 57.64
N ALA A 684 40.34 -34.36 57.91
CA ALA A 684 40.10 -33.61 59.15
C ALA A 684 40.05 -34.51 60.41
N LEU A 685 39.61 -35.78 60.28
CA LEU A 685 39.64 -36.77 61.35
C LEU A 685 41.05 -37.35 61.53
N ASP A 686 41.75 -37.68 60.44
CA ASP A 686 43.10 -38.25 60.48
C ASP A 686 44.09 -37.27 61.14
N LYS A 687 44.08 -35.99 60.74
CA LYS A 687 44.85 -34.92 61.40
C LYS A 687 44.57 -34.79 62.89
N LYS A 688 43.33 -35.03 63.32
CA LYS A 688 42.97 -35.00 64.74
C LYS A 688 43.52 -36.22 65.50
N ALA A 689 43.57 -37.39 64.87
CA ALA A 689 44.19 -38.58 65.43
C ALA A 689 45.72 -38.45 65.50
N GLU A 690 46.34 -37.90 64.46
CA GLU A 690 47.77 -37.55 64.40
C GLU A 690 48.17 -36.60 65.53
N THR A 691 47.46 -35.47 65.70
CA THR A 691 47.70 -34.54 66.82
C THR A 691 47.59 -35.23 68.18
N ALA A 692 46.56 -36.06 68.39
CA ALA A 692 46.37 -36.78 69.65
C ALA A 692 47.47 -37.84 69.92
N ALA A 693 48.01 -38.46 68.87
CA ALA A 693 49.16 -39.36 68.98
C ALA A 693 50.44 -38.59 69.33
N GLN A 694 50.65 -37.42 68.72
CA GLN A 694 51.80 -36.54 68.99
C GLN A 694 51.75 -35.97 70.41
N ASP A 695 50.58 -35.53 70.90
CA ASP A 695 50.40 -35.08 72.29
C ASP A 695 50.71 -36.20 73.29
N LYS A 696 50.29 -37.44 73.00
CA LYS A 696 50.58 -38.62 73.83
C LYS A 696 52.07 -38.98 73.82
N LEU A 697 52.75 -38.86 72.67
CA LEU A 697 54.21 -39.01 72.57
C LEU A 697 54.93 -37.93 73.39
N ASN A 698 54.54 -36.67 73.24
CA ASN A 698 55.08 -35.54 73.98
C ASN A 698 54.92 -35.71 75.50
N ALA A 699 53.79 -36.27 75.95
CA ALA A 699 53.54 -36.59 77.36
C ALA A 699 54.48 -37.70 77.88
N TYR A 700 54.74 -38.75 77.09
CA TYR A 700 55.73 -39.77 77.45
C TYR A 700 57.16 -39.22 77.50
N LEU A 701 57.60 -38.48 76.48
CA LEU A 701 58.95 -37.88 76.42
C LEU A 701 59.23 -36.93 77.61
N ASN A 702 58.22 -36.23 78.12
CA ASN A 702 58.35 -35.36 79.29
C ASN A 702 58.15 -36.08 80.64
N ALA A 703 57.72 -37.35 80.68
CA ALA A 703 57.35 -38.02 81.91
C ALA A 703 58.52 -38.17 82.90
N ALA A 704 59.73 -38.48 82.42
CA ALA A 704 60.93 -38.57 83.25
C ALA A 704 61.30 -37.21 83.88
N LYS A 705 61.21 -36.12 83.10
CA LYS A 705 61.43 -34.74 83.58
C LYS A 705 60.40 -34.32 84.63
N ASN A 706 59.15 -34.71 84.43
CA ASN A 706 58.07 -34.46 85.38
C ASN A 706 58.23 -35.27 86.69
N LEU A 707 58.75 -36.50 86.62
CA LEU A 707 59.12 -37.27 87.81
C LEU A 707 60.29 -36.64 88.58
N ALA A 708 61.34 -36.17 87.89
CA ALA A 708 62.45 -35.46 88.55
C ALA A 708 61.94 -34.24 89.34
N ALA A 709 61.18 -33.35 88.70
CA ALA A 709 60.59 -32.18 89.35
C ALA A 709 59.61 -32.51 90.50
N ALA A 710 58.99 -33.69 90.49
CA ALA A 710 58.15 -34.16 91.60
C ALA A 710 58.96 -34.77 92.75
N ASN A 711 60.07 -35.47 92.47
CA ASN A 711 61.03 -35.91 93.48
C ASN A 711 61.65 -34.72 94.22
N ASP A 712 62.06 -33.67 93.49
CA ASP A 712 62.66 -32.48 94.08
C ASP A 712 61.72 -31.77 95.05
N LYS A 713 60.43 -31.60 94.66
CA LYS A 713 59.39 -31.05 95.53
C LYS A 713 59.14 -31.90 96.78
N LEU A 714 59.22 -33.22 96.67
CA LEU A 714 59.12 -34.12 97.83
C LEU A 714 60.33 -34.00 98.75
N ALA A 715 61.55 -33.91 98.22
CA ALA A 715 62.76 -33.67 99.03
C ALA A 715 62.72 -32.32 99.76
N GLN A 716 62.22 -31.27 99.09
CA GLN A 716 61.98 -29.95 99.69
C GLN A 716 60.94 -30.03 100.82
N ALA A 717 59.79 -30.69 100.60
CA ALA A 717 58.76 -30.85 101.63
C ALA A 717 59.26 -31.63 102.86
N LYS A 718 59.99 -32.73 102.65
CA LYS A 718 60.65 -33.51 103.73
C LYS A 718 61.68 -32.70 104.52
N THR A 719 62.39 -31.80 103.85
CA THR A 719 63.29 -30.84 104.50
C THR A 719 62.52 -29.85 105.37
N GLY A 720 61.39 -29.32 104.87
CA GLY A 720 60.50 -28.42 105.61
C GLY A 720 59.91 -29.05 106.88
N VAL A 721 59.50 -30.32 106.83
CA VAL A 721 59.01 -31.07 108.01
C VAL A 721 60.11 -31.15 109.08
N LYS A 722 61.33 -31.55 108.70
CA LYS A 722 62.46 -31.65 109.63
C LYS A 722 62.83 -30.30 110.26
N GLN A 723 62.73 -29.20 109.50
CA GLN A 723 62.93 -27.84 110.02
C GLN A 723 61.83 -27.45 111.02
N ALA A 724 60.56 -27.72 110.72
CA ALA A 724 59.44 -27.44 111.61
C ALA A 724 59.52 -28.25 112.92
N GLU A 725 59.89 -29.53 112.86
CA GLU A 725 60.06 -30.38 114.05
C GLU A 725 61.24 -29.92 114.93
N THR A 726 62.29 -29.39 114.30
CA THR A 726 63.41 -28.75 115.02
C THR A 726 62.93 -27.49 115.76
N ALA A 727 62.15 -26.62 115.12
CA ALA A 727 61.59 -25.42 115.74
C ALA A 727 60.60 -25.76 116.88
N LEU A 728 59.76 -26.78 116.71
CA LEU A 728 58.88 -27.29 117.77
C LEU A 728 59.67 -27.84 118.96
N THR A 729 60.82 -28.47 118.73
CA THR A 729 61.71 -28.96 119.79
C THR A 729 62.33 -27.81 120.57
N GLN A 730 62.79 -26.75 119.87
CA GLN A 730 63.32 -25.54 120.50
C GLN A 730 62.26 -24.79 121.32
N ALA A 731 61.03 -24.64 120.80
CA ALA A 731 59.93 -24.03 121.55
C ALA A 731 59.56 -24.83 122.81
N LYS A 732 59.59 -26.18 122.74
CA LYS A 732 59.36 -27.06 123.90
C LYS A 732 60.45 -26.93 124.97
N ALA A 733 61.72 -26.73 124.57
CA ALA A 733 62.81 -26.44 125.50
C ALA A 733 62.60 -25.09 126.21
N GLN A 734 62.33 -24.02 125.44
CA GLN A 734 62.04 -22.69 126.00
C GLN A 734 60.85 -22.70 126.99
N LEU A 735 59.83 -23.53 126.74
CA LEU A 735 58.72 -23.73 127.67
C LEU A 735 59.13 -24.47 128.96
N ALA A 736 60.07 -25.40 128.90
CA ALA A 736 60.62 -26.06 130.09
C ALA A 736 61.45 -25.08 130.92
N ASP A 737 62.30 -24.27 130.27
CA ASP A 737 63.11 -23.23 130.92
C ASP A 737 62.23 -22.18 131.60
N ALA A 738 61.18 -21.70 130.91
CA ALA A 738 60.22 -20.74 131.46
C ALA A 738 59.47 -21.31 132.69
N LYS A 739 59.08 -22.58 132.67
CA LYS A 739 58.44 -23.25 133.82
C LYS A 739 59.40 -23.39 135.01
N THR A 740 60.65 -23.76 134.77
CA THR A 740 61.69 -23.82 135.81
C THR A 740 61.91 -22.44 136.46
N ALA A 741 61.97 -21.38 135.65
CA ALA A 741 62.08 -20.00 136.15
C ALA A 741 60.84 -19.56 136.97
N LEU A 742 59.63 -20.01 136.59
CA LEU A 742 58.40 -19.74 137.34
C LEU A 742 58.39 -20.42 138.72
N GLU A 743 58.79 -21.70 138.82
CA GLU A 743 58.86 -22.37 140.12
C GLU A 743 59.93 -21.74 141.04
N GLN A 744 61.07 -21.33 140.49
CA GLN A 744 62.08 -20.58 141.25
C GLN A 744 61.53 -19.22 141.74
N ALA A 745 60.77 -18.50 140.90
CA ALA A 745 60.15 -17.23 141.27
C ALA A 745 59.07 -17.40 142.37
N LYS A 746 58.24 -18.44 142.28
CA LYS A 746 57.28 -18.82 143.33
C LYS A 746 57.99 -19.14 144.66
N PHE A 747 59.05 -19.94 144.62
CA PHE A 747 59.83 -20.29 145.82
C PHE A 747 60.46 -19.06 146.48
N ASN A 748 61.07 -18.19 145.69
CA ASN A 748 61.64 -16.93 146.17
C ASN A 748 60.56 -16.04 146.80
N ASN A 749 59.37 -15.96 146.20
CA ASN A 749 58.26 -15.18 146.73
C ASN A 749 57.71 -15.74 148.05
N ALA A 750 57.53 -17.07 148.14
CA ALA A 750 57.09 -17.72 149.37
C ALA A 750 58.07 -17.47 150.54
N ASN A 751 59.38 -17.49 150.28
CA ASN A 751 60.39 -17.19 151.28
C ASN A 751 60.39 -15.69 151.69
N ALA A 752 60.25 -14.78 150.73
CA ALA A 752 60.17 -13.34 151.01
C ALA A 752 58.93 -12.97 151.83
N GLN A 753 57.75 -13.53 151.49
CA GLN A 753 56.52 -13.37 152.27
C GLN A 753 56.66 -13.93 153.69
N LYS A 754 57.33 -15.07 153.86
CA LYS A 754 57.62 -15.66 155.19
C LYS A 754 58.56 -14.79 156.02
N ALA A 755 59.57 -14.18 155.40
CA ALA A 755 60.48 -13.24 156.06
C ALA A 755 59.76 -11.94 156.49
N TYR A 756 58.91 -11.38 155.61
CA TYR A 756 58.06 -10.22 155.92
C TYR A 756 57.11 -10.49 157.10
N ALA A 757 56.44 -11.64 157.12
CA ALA A 757 55.58 -12.05 158.23
C ALA A 757 56.35 -12.18 159.56
N ALA A 758 57.57 -12.71 159.53
CA ALA A 758 58.42 -12.82 160.72
C ALA A 758 58.90 -11.45 161.24
N ALA A 759 59.28 -10.53 160.35
CA ALA A 759 59.69 -9.18 160.71
C ALA A 759 58.53 -8.38 161.36
N ALA A 760 57.33 -8.45 160.79
CA ALA A 760 56.14 -7.79 161.35
C ALA A 760 55.79 -8.31 162.77
N VAL A 761 56.03 -9.60 163.05
CA VAL A 761 55.89 -10.15 164.41
C VAL A 761 56.99 -9.63 165.35
N ASN A 762 58.24 -9.54 164.90
CA ASN A 762 59.35 -8.98 165.69
C ASN A 762 59.07 -7.52 166.07
N GLU A 763 58.63 -6.68 165.13
CA GLU A 763 58.25 -5.28 165.38
C GLU A 763 57.19 -5.18 166.48
N GLN A 764 56.13 -6.00 166.42
CA GLN A 764 55.06 -5.99 167.41
C GLN A 764 55.53 -6.49 168.80
N VAL A 765 56.48 -7.43 168.86
CA VAL A 765 57.12 -7.86 170.12
C VAL A 765 57.96 -6.72 170.72
N LYS A 766 58.83 -6.06 169.93
CA LYS A 766 59.65 -4.95 170.42
C LYS A 766 58.82 -3.75 170.88
N LYS A 767 57.72 -3.45 170.19
CA LYS A 767 56.70 -2.45 170.59
C LYS A 767 56.12 -2.71 171.98
N THR A 768 55.91 -3.98 172.30
CA THR A 768 55.40 -4.43 173.60
C THR A 768 56.47 -4.29 174.68
N ALA A 769 57.72 -4.68 174.39
CA ALA A 769 58.85 -4.51 175.32
C ALA A 769 59.10 -3.03 175.69
N LEU A 770 59.05 -2.13 174.70
CA LEU A 770 59.12 -0.68 174.88
C LEU A 770 58.03 -0.14 175.83
N THR A 771 56.81 -0.65 175.70
CA THR A 771 55.69 -0.27 176.57
C THR A 771 55.95 -0.73 178.02
N ASN A 772 56.47 -1.94 178.20
CA ASN A 772 56.78 -2.49 179.53
C ASN A 772 57.93 -1.74 180.23
N ALA A 773 58.99 -1.37 179.50
CA ALA A 773 60.11 -0.60 180.06
C ALA A 773 59.65 0.76 180.63
N LYS A 774 58.80 1.48 179.88
CA LYS A 774 58.24 2.78 180.30
C LYS A 774 57.41 2.66 181.59
N ASN A 775 56.69 1.56 181.76
CA ASN A 775 55.92 1.28 182.98
C ASN A 775 56.80 0.96 184.21
N ALA A 776 57.99 0.39 184.01
CA ALA A 776 58.91 0.06 185.11
C ALA A 776 59.54 1.33 185.72
N LEU A 777 59.98 2.27 184.88
CA LEU A 777 60.55 3.56 185.30
C LEU A 777 59.62 4.34 186.23
N ASN A 778 58.34 4.43 185.87
CA ASN A 778 57.34 5.17 186.64
C ASN A 778 57.16 4.64 188.08
N LYS A 779 57.43 3.35 188.35
CA LYS A 779 57.33 2.79 189.71
C LYS A 779 58.46 3.24 190.62
N VAL A 780 59.68 3.39 190.11
CA VAL A 780 60.85 3.71 190.95
C VAL A 780 60.78 5.16 191.45
N VAL A 781 60.36 6.09 190.59
CA VAL A 781 60.21 7.52 190.91
C VAL A 781 59.23 7.76 192.08
N ALA A 782 58.21 6.92 192.23
CA ALA A 782 57.25 7.02 193.33
C ALA A 782 57.83 6.61 194.70
N GLN A 783 58.86 5.75 194.75
CA GLN A 783 59.43 5.27 196.01
C GLN A 783 60.34 6.32 196.69
N GLU A 784 61.09 7.08 195.88
CA GLU A 784 62.01 8.15 196.30
C GLU A 784 61.31 9.27 197.10
N GLN A 785 60.04 9.53 196.80
CA GLN A 785 59.25 10.59 197.44
C GLN A 785 58.78 10.24 198.86
N ALA A 786 58.72 8.96 199.23
CA ALA A 786 58.19 8.52 200.52
C ALA A 786 59.19 8.70 201.68
N GLU A 787 60.48 8.40 201.47
CA GLU A 787 61.48 8.39 202.55
C GLU A 787 61.82 9.80 203.08
N GLN A 788 61.72 10.83 202.23
CA GLN A 788 61.98 12.22 202.64
C GLN A 788 60.94 12.76 203.64
N ALA A 789 59.73 12.21 203.67
CA ALA A 789 58.69 12.62 204.61
C ALA A 789 59.04 12.23 206.07
N VAL A 790 59.66 11.08 206.28
CA VAL A 790 59.90 10.50 207.62
C VAL A 790 61.00 11.25 208.37
N LYS A 791 62.13 11.55 207.72
CA LYS A 791 63.26 12.29 208.32
C LYS A 791 62.86 13.68 208.86
N LYS A 792 61.73 14.23 208.42
CA LYS A 792 61.22 15.55 208.83
C LYS A 792 60.41 15.55 210.14
N ALA A 793 60.11 14.37 210.71
CA ALA A 793 59.27 14.24 211.90
C ALA A 793 60.07 14.27 213.22
N GLU A 794 61.19 13.53 213.31
CA GLU A 794 61.90 13.29 214.57
C GLU A 794 62.60 14.54 215.15
N GLN A 795 62.96 15.50 214.30
CA GLN A 795 63.71 16.69 214.72
C GLN A 795 62.87 17.68 215.54
N LYS A 796 61.53 17.57 215.53
CA LYS A 796 60.62 18.51 216.21
C LYS A 796 60.29 18.20 217.69
N THR A 797 60.90 17.17 218.28
CA THR A 797 60.59 16.75 219.67
C THR A 797 61.71 17.03 220.67
N LYS A 798 62.76 17.77 220.28
CA LYS A 798 63.90 18.15 221.15
C LYS A 798 64.05 19.65 221.41
N GLU A 799 63.12 20.45 220.91
CA GLU A 799 62.89 21.85 221.26
C GLU A 799 61.48 21.87 221.90
N ALA A 800 61.34 21.52 223.18
CA ALA A 800 61.45 22.43 224.35
C ALA A 800 60.45 23.61 224.26
N ASP A 801 59.47 23.74 225.15
CA ASP A 801 59.58 24.33 226.51
C ASP A 801 60.24 25.74 226.60
N ALA A 802 60.62 26.35 225.49
CA ALA A 802 60.89 27.79 225.36
C ALA A 802 60.84 28.21 223.87
N LYS A 803 59.72 28.68 223.32
CA LYS A 803 58.44 29.11 223.93
C LYS A 803 57.24 28.81 223.00
N ALA A 804 56.06 28.88 223.61
CA ALA A 804 54.76 29.39 223.14
C ALA A 804 54.47 29.67 221.65
N ASP A 805 53.17 29.57 221.34
CA ASP A 805 52.51 29.84 220.05
C ASP A 805 52.84 28.82 218.95
N GLN A 806 51.86 27.97 218.58
CA GLN A 806 50.90 28.18 217.49
C GLN A 806 51.56 28.13 216.09
N SER A 807 50.98 27.51 215.07
CA SER A 807 49.86 26.57 214.92
C SER A 807 49.95 26.05 213.46
N ASN A 808 48.86 25.58 212.84
CA ASN A 808 48.69 25.42 211.37
C ASN A 808 49.93 24.94 210.57
N GLN A 809 50.12 23.65 210.29
CA GLN A 809 49.15 22.65 209.83
C GLN A 809 48.36 23.07 208.57
N SER A 810 48.36 22.18 207.58
CA SER A 810 47.51 22.12 206.38
C SER A 810 47.66 23.26 205.35
N ALA A 811 47.81 22.99 204.04
CA ALA A 811 47.13 22.01 203.17
C ALA A 811 45.66 22.38 202.87
N GLY A 812 45.02 21.64 201.97
CA GLY A 812 43.75 22.02 201.34
C GLY A 812 43.86 22.38 199.86
N ASP A 813 44.97 22.02 199.21
CA ASP A 813 45.11 22.11 197.76
C ASP A 813 44.24 21.05 197.05
N THR A 814 43.92 21.30 195.77
CA THR A 814 43.36 20.33 194.82
C THR A 814 41.92 19.83 195.04
N ILE A 815 40.96 20.68 195.42
CA ILE A 815 39.53 20.46 195.09
C ILE A 815 38.99 21.63 194.25
N SER A 816 39.18 21.53 192.93
CA SER A 816 38.43 22.33 191.96
C SER A 816 38.20 21.51 190.69
N GLY A 817 37.06 20.81 190.65
CA GLY A 817 36.56 20.20 189.44
C GLY A 817 35.08 20.53 189.29
N GLN A 818 34.69 21.10 188.15
CA GLN A 818 33.39 20.92 187.48
C GLN A 818 33.29 21.78 186.19
N ASN A 819 33.01 21.12 185.06
CA ASN A 819 32.31 21.60 183.85
C ASN A 819 32.93 22.72 182.95
N ALA A 820 32.71 22.80 181.62
CA ALA A 820 32.29 21.82 180.59
C ALA A 820 32.36 22.37 179.11
N GLN A 821 32.40 21.44 178.12
CA GLN A 821 31.69 21.47 176.78
C GLN A 821 32.34 22.00 175.46
N THR A 822 31.85 21.48 174.29
CA THR A 822 32.10 21.77 172.81
C THR A 822 33.27 21.00 172.11
N THR A 823 33.38 20.69 170.78
CA THR A 823 32.59 20.63 169.48
C THR A 823 33.37 19.71 168.46
N VAL A 824 32.88 18.95 167.44
CA VAL A 824 32.04 19.16 166.20
C VAL A 824 32.81 19.92 165.06
N PRO A 825 32.88 19.54 163.74
CA PRO A 825 31.91 18.83 162.84
C PRO A 825 32.46 17.64 161.94
N SER A 826 31.80 17.27 160.80
CA SER A 826 31.94 15.95 160.09
C SER A 826 31.62 15.87 158.55
N GLN A 827 32.11 14.81 157.84
CA GLN A 827 31.53 14.06 156.65
C GLN A 827 31.48 14.71 155.21
N ASP A 828 31.21 14.03 154.03
CA ASP A 828 30.86 12.61 153.69
C ASP A 828 31.52 11.95 152.40
N LYS A 829 30.82 11.73 151.25
CA LYS A 829 31.12 10.73 150.16
C LYS A 829 30.50 11.02 148.74
N ASN A 830 30.88 10.21 147.71
CA ASN A 830 30.15 9.77 146.47
C ASN A 830 29.71 10.79 145.35
N VAL A 831 29.13 10.39 144.19
CA VAL A 831 29.49 9.51 143.01
C VAL A 831 28.27 9.43 142.02
N VAL A 832 28.42 8.82 140.82
CA VAL A 832 27.42 8.42 139.76
C VAL A 832 27.66 9.13 138.39
N SER A 833 27.16 8.55 137.28
CA SER A 833 27.64 8.75 135.89
C SER A 833 26.61 8.36 134.79
N ASP A 834 26.77 8.89 133.56
CA ASP A 834 25.99 8.59 132.33
C ASP A 834 26.96 8.53 131.10
N GLY A 835 26.72 7.86 129.95
CA GLY A 835 25.56 7.08 129.52
C GLY A 835 25.74 6.24 128.22
N ASN A 836 24.83 5.28 128.06
CA ASN A 836 24.40 4.47 126.88
C ASN A 836 25.28 3.51 126.04
N ARG A 837 24.71 2.31 125.90
CA ARG A 837 24.90 1.16 124.98
C ARG A 837 24.02 1.32 123.70
N ALA A 838 23.96 0.45 122.67
CA ALA A 838 24.87 -0.49 121.97
C ALA A 838 24.05 -1.15 120.78
N VAL A 839 24.59 -1.40 119.56
CA VAL A 839 25.15 -2.70 119.02
C VAL A 839 24.09 -3.76 118.56
N PRO A 840 24.25 -4.52 117.44
CA PRO A 840 25.07 -4.34 116.21
C PRO A 840 24.47 -4.98 114.89
N THR A 841 25.37 -5.38 113.96
CA THR A 841 25.23 -6.23 112.74
C THR A 841 24.76 -5.52 111.45
N ASN A 842 25.32 -5.79 110.25
CA ASN A 842 26.56 -6.53 109.88
C ASN A 842 27.12 -6.07 108.50
N LEU A 843 28.40 -6.38 108.24
CA LEU A 843 29.07 -6.74 106.95
C LEU A 843 28.43 -6.34 105.58
N SER A 844 29.14 -5.94 104.51
CA SER A 844 30.59 -5.73 104.22
C SER A 844 30.73 -5.14 102.78
N ASN A 845 31.95 -4.73 102.38
CA ASN A 845 32.43 -4.42 101.02
C ASN A 845 31.88 -5.33 99.87
N ASP A 846 31.93 -4.95 98.58
CA ASP A 846 32.79 -3.96 97.89
C ASP A 846 32.14 -3.35 96.61
N SER A 847 32.90 -2.51 95.93
CA SER A 847 32.63 -1.78 94.69
C SER A 847 32.38 -2.65 93.44
N SER A 848 31.48 -2.18 92.56
CA SER A 848 31.54 -2.43 91.11
C SER A 848 30.78 -1.35 90.34
N SER A 849 31.27 -0.99 89.15
CA SER A 849 30.71 0.03 88.27
C SER A 849 29.76 -0.58 87.23
N ASP A 850 28.61 0.04 86.95
CA ASP A 850 27.83 -0.29 85.75
C ASP A 850 27.26 0.98 85.07
N GLY A 851 27.67 1.20 83.82
CA GLY A 851 27.45 2.44 83.09
C GLY A 851 26.24 2.38 82.15
N LYS A 852 25.18 3.12 82.46
CA LYS A 852 24.03 3.30 81.58
C LYS A 852 24.30 4.42 80.57
N ILE A 853 24.25 4.10 79.29
CA ILE A 853 24.25 5.10 78.19
C ILE A 853 22.86 5.76 78.15
N ASN A 854 22.81 7.09 78.07
CA ASN A 854 21.57 7.82 77.88
C ASN A 854 21.18 7.85 76.39
N PHE A 855 19.95 7.46 76.07
CA PHE A 855 19.42 7.47 74.70
C PHE A 855 18.70 8.77 74.34
N GLU A 856 18.48 9.67 75.30
CA GLU A 856 17.84 10.98 75.11
C GLU A 856 18.85 12.10 74.81
N ASP A 857 20.12 11.76 74.56
CA ASP A 857 21.12 12.74 74.11
C ASP A 857 20.77 13.25 72.69
N PRO A 858 20.56 14.57 72.50
CA PRO A 858 20.14 15.13 71.23
C PRO A 858 21.19 15.00 70.11
N THR A 859 22.46 14.74 70.45
CA THR A 859 23.52 14.48 69.45
C THR A 859 23.47 13.06 68.87
N VAL A 860 22.91 12.11 69.62
CA VAL A 860 22.86 10.68 69.25
C VAL A 860 21.54 10.33 68.53
N GLN A 861 20.46 11.06 68.84
CA GLN A 861 19.12 10.87 68.28
C GLN A 861 19.05 10.75 66.75
N PRO A 862 19.71 11.60 65.92
CA PRO A 862 19.64 11.49 64.46
C PRO A 862 20.20 10.17 63.92
N PHE A 863 21.29 9.68 64.52
CA PHE A 863 21.96 8.44 64.10
C PHE A 863 21.14 7.20 64.48
N VAL A 864 20.52 7.21 65.67
CA VAL A 864 19.57 6.17 66.10
C VAL A 864 18.34 6.12 65.20
N LYS A 865 17.82 7.29 64.79
CA LYS A 865 16.68 7.39 63.86
C LYS A 865 16.98 6.74 62.51
N ILE A 866 18.11 7.08 61.88
CA ILE A 866 18.53 6.49 60.60
C ILE A 866 18.71 4.97 60.68
N LEU A 867 19.31 4.46 61.77
CA LEU A 867 19.47 3.01 61.96
C LEU A 867 18.14 2.28 62.16
N LYS A 868 17.16 2.88 62.84
CA LYS A 868 15.80 2.33 62.95
C LYS A 868 15.05 2.34 61.61
N GLU A 869 15.22 3.39 60.81
CA GLU A 869 14.66 3.48 59.45
C GLU A 869 15.26 2.42 58.50
N HIS A 870 16.48 1.95 58.77
CA HIS A 870 17.11 0.80 58.08
C HIS A 870 16.85 -0.56 58.78
N GLY A 871 15.89 -0.64 59.69
CA GLY A 871 15.43 -1.91 60.29
C GLY A 871 16.30 -2.50 61.40
N TYR A 872 17.30 -1.78 61.92
CA TYR A 872 18.12 -2.28 63.02
C TYR A 872 17.36 -2.23 64.35
N SER A 873 17.26 -3.37 65.04
CA SER A 873 16.68 -3.45 66.38
C SER A 873 17.50 -2.67 67.42
N ASP A 874 16.85 -2.15 68.47
CA ASP A 874 17.51 -1.45 69.58
C ASP A 874 18.70 -2.23 70.16
N LYS A 875 18.57 -3.56 70.27
CA LYS A 875 19.63 -4.44 70.79
C LYS A 875 20.87 -4.49 69.89
N ALA A 876 20.70 -4.31 68.57
CA ALA A 876 21.80 -4.19 67.62
C ALA A 876 22.43 -2.78 67.66
N ILE A 877 21.61 -1.72 67.71
CA ILE A 877 22.07 -0.33 67.84
C ILE A 877 22.95 -0.15 69.08
N VAL A 878 22.56 -0.73 70.23
CA VAL A 878 23.36 -0.75 71.46
C VAL A 878 24.70 -1.48 71.30
N GLN A 879 24.79 -2.52 70.48
CA GLN A 879 26.07 -3.21 70.22
C GLN A 879 26.98 -2.45 69.23
N ILE A 880 26.40 -1.71 68.28
CA ILE A 880 27.15 -0.84 67.36
C ILE A 880 27.78 0.32 68.15
N LEU A 881 26.98 1.03 68.94
CA LEU A 881 27.45 2.17 69.75
C LEU A 881 28.49 1.76 70.82
N LYS A 882 28.42 0.53 71.34
CA LYS A 882 29.43 -0.01 72.28
C LYS A 882 30.75 -0.46 71.63
N LYS A 883 30.90 -0.41 70.30
CA LYS A 883 32.12 -0.87 69.59
C LYS A 883 32.99 0.25 69.00
N ASN A 884 32.46 1.43 68.72
CA ASN A 884 33.15 2.48 67.97
C ASN A 884 33.56 3.67 68.84
N THR A 885 34.49 3.46 69.79
CA THR A 885 35.09 4.51 70.63
C THR A 885 36.48 4.93 70.13
N LYS A 886 36.58 5.32 68.85
CA LYS A 886 37.70 6.08 68.27
C LYS A 886 37.40 6.58 66.85
N MET A 887 37.36 7.90 66.67
CA MET A 887 37.69 8.58 65.42
C MET A 887 38.41 9.87 65.80
N ASP A 888 39.66 10.03 65.34
CA ASP A 888 40.40 11.27 65.46
C ASP A 888 40.02 12.24 64.34
N VAL A 889 40.20 13.54 64.61
CA VAL A 889 39.92 14.63 63.66
C VAL A 889 41.07 14.75 62.65
N LEU A 890 40.73 14.95 61.36
CA LEU A 890 41.64 15.63 60.41
C LEU A 890 40.84 16.46 59.40
N GLU A 891 41.54 17.34 58.69
CA GLU A 891 41.00 18.60 58.19
C GLU A 891 41.29 18.83 56.69
N LYS A 892 40.35 19.50 55.98
CA LYS A 892 40.45 20.21 54.68
C LYS A 892 41.34 19.63 53.55
N ILE A 893 40.75 19.56 52.34
CA ILE A 893 41.16 20.37 51.16
C ILE A 893 40.06 20.26 50.08
N ALA A 894 40.04 21.19 49.12
CA ALA A 894 39.02 21.29 48.06
C ALA A 894 39.67 21.18 46.64
N PRO A 895 39.00 21.51 45.52
CA PRO A 895 38.67 20.55 44.46
C PRO A 895 39.51 20.67 43.17
N ASN A 896 39.34 19.74 42.22
CA ASN A 896 39.01 20.04 40.81
C ASN A 896 38.84 18.78 39.89
N ASP A 897 37.92 18.92 38.92
CA ASP A 897 37.92 18.42 37.52
C ASP A 897 37.99 16.93 37.09
N VAL A 898 37.64 16.76 35.80
CA VAL A 898 37.84 15.62 34.87
C VAL A 898 36.77 14.51 34.80
N ALA A 899 35.74 14.82 33.99
CA ALA A 899 35.31 14.10 32.76
C ALA A 899 34.94 12.59 32.72
N GLU A 900 33.75 12.36 32.12
CA GLU A 900 33.42 11.38 31.05
C GLU A 900 33.48 9.84 31.23
N ASN A 901 32.26 9.27 31.12
CA ASN A 901 31.83 8.16 30.23
C ASN A 901 32.01 6.66 30.58
N ASP A 902 30.99 5.91 30.14
CA ASP A 902 30.87 4.47 29.86
C ASP A 902 31.31 3.40 30.88
N PHE A 903 30.32 2.79 31.56
CA PHE A 903 29.82 1.43 31.21
C PHE A 903 28.39 1.24 31.78
N LYS A 904 27.33 0.83 31.05
CA LYS A 904 26.99 -0.42 30.31
C LYS A 904 26.62 -1.63 31.19
N THR A 905 25.41 -2.17 30.94
CA THR A 905 24.87 -3.51 31.34
C THR A 905 24.55 -3.75 32.84
N HIS A 906 23.54 -4.57 33.26
CA HIS A 906 22.36 -5.09 32.52
C HIS A 906 21.18 -5.52 33.44
N THR A 907 19.97 -5.27 32.94
CA THR A 907 18.69 -6.02 33.01
C THR A 907 18.41 -7.13 34.05
N ASN A 908 17.24 -7.02 34.69
CA ASN A 908 16.23 -8.08 34.89
C ASN A 908 14.89 -7.41 35.29
N SER A 909 13.67 -7.89 34.96
CA SER A 909 13.20 -8.94 34.04
C SER A 909 11.66 -8.81 33.80
N VAL A 910 11.01 -9.87 33.27
CA VAL A 910 9.55 -10.17 33.28
C VAL A 910 8.68 -9.77 32.06
N LYS A 911 8.57 -10.74 31.13
CA LYS A 911 7.36 -11.33 30.48
C LYS A 911 6.17 -10.44 30.05
N GLY A 912 5.82 -10.57 28.75
CA GLY A 912 4.45 -10.57 28.22
C GLY A 912 4.06 -11.98 27.71
N ALA A 913 2.77 -12.23 27.40
CA ALA A 913 2.23 -13.54 27.00
C ALA A 913 1.45 -13.51 25.68
N GLU A 914 1.08 -14.69 25.15
CA GLU A 914 0.72 -14.90 23.75
C GLU A 914 -0.79 -14.78 23.41
N ASN A 915 -1.03 -14.22 22.22
CA ASN A 915 -2.02 -14.57 21.19
C ASN A 915 -3.05 -15.70 21.44
N ASN A 916 -4.31 -15.50 20.99
CA ASN A 916 -4.72 -16.16 19.73
C ASN A 916 -5.94 -15.57 18.97
N VAL A 917 -5.82 -15.65 17.65
CA VAL A 917 -6.77 -15.59 16.51
C VAL A 917 -8.29 -15.59 16.76
N ASN A 918 -9.01 -14.67 16.08
CA ASN A 918 -10.01 -15.06 15.06
C ASN A 918 -10.29 -13.96 14.00
N SER A 919 -10.80 -14.34 12.83
CA SER A 919 -10.96 -13.50 11.64
C SER A 919 -12.41 -13.24 11.23
N ARG A 920 -12.68 -12.11 10.56
CA ARG A 920 -13.85 -11.91 9.69
C ARG A 920 -13.63 -10.76 8.70
N SER A 921 -14.30 -10.83 7.55
CA SER A 921 -14.10 -9.96 6.38
C SER A 921 -15.38 -9.20 5.98
N ALA A 922 -15.23 -7.98 5.44
CA ALA A 922 -16.27 -7.29 4.67
C ALA A 922 -15.70 -6.11 3.86
N ASN A 923 -16.21 -5.89 2.64
CA ASN A 923 -15.97 -4.69 1.84
C ASN A 923 -16.86 -3.52 2.29
N LYS A 924 -16.35 -2.29 2.30
CA LYS A 924 -17.12 -1.10 1.85
C LYS A 924 -16.29 0.15 1.56
N ILE A 925 -16.16 0.46 0.27
CA ILE A 925 -16.56 1.71 -0.39
C ILE A 925 -16.47 2.98 0.50
N VAL A 926 -15.48 3.82 0.22
CA VAL A 926 -15.52 5.26 0.56
C VAL A 926 -16.21 6.00 -0.58
N ARG A 927 -17.32 6.69 -0.29
CA ARG A 927 -17.88 7.74 -1.15
C ARG A 927 -17.77 9.07 -0.41
N LEU A 928 -16.99 9.99 -0.94
CA LEU A 928 -17.18 11.42 -0.68
C LEU A 928 -17.86 12.03 -1.91
N LYS A 929 -18.91 12.81 -1.65
CA LYS A 929 -19.69 13.54 -2.66
C LYS A 929 -19.23 15.00 -2.66
N GLU A 930 -19.12 15.57 -3.87
CA GLU A 930 -19.73 16.84 -4.31
C GLU A 930 -19.60 18.11 -3.41
N GLN A 931 -19.47 19.34 -3.93
CA GLN A 931 -19.89 19.86 -5.25
C GLN A 931 -19.28 21.26 -5.54
N ARG A 932 -19.63 21.81 -6.73
CA ARG A 932 -19.39 23.17 -7.29
C ARG A 932 -18.08 23.28 -8.10
N ALA A 933 -18.08 23.56 -9.42
CA ALA A 933 -18.74 24.62 -10.25
C ALA A 933 -17.92 25.93 -10.27
N TYR A 934 -17.64 26.58 -11.40
CA TYR A 934 -18.03 26.38 -12.82
C TYR A 934 -16.81 26.69 -13.76
N PRO A 935 -16.92 26.68 -15.12
CA PRO A 935 -15.77 26.50 -16.03
C PRO A 935 -15.19 27.79 -16.64
N GLN A 936 -14.10 27.68 -17.42
CA GLN A 936 -13.97 28.28 -18.76
C GLN A 936 -12.79 27.69 -19.58
N THR A 937 -13.00 27.74 -20.89
CA THR A 937 -12.18 27.41 -22.07
C THR A 937 -10.74 27.97 -22.14
N GLY A 938 -9.85 27.29 -22.88
CA GLY A 938 -8.58 27.85 -23.36
C GLY A 938 -7.70 26.85 -24.13
N GLU A 939 -7.21 27.22 -25.32
CA GLU A 939 -6.35 26.39 -26.19
C GLU A 939 -4.85 26.79 -26.10
N ALA A 940 -4.06 26.27 -27.06
CA ALA A 940 -2.84 26.87 -27.63
C ALA A 940 -1.45 26.58 -27.00
N THR A 941 -0.78 25.58 -27.62
CA THR A 941 0.59 25.65 -28.22
C THR A 941 1.80 26.26 -27.49
N LYS A 942 2.93 25.52 -27.57
CA LYS A 942 4.32 25.96 -27.28
C LYS A 942 4.79 27.07 -28.24
N PRO A 943 5.79 27.90 -27.86
CA PRO A 943 7.19 27.61 -28.24
C PRO A 943 8.17 27.74 -27.05
N PHE A 944 9.32 27.05 -26.94
CA PHE A 944 10.49 26.83 -27.84
C PHE A 944 11.46 28.03 -27.91
N VAL A 945 12.63 27.96 -27.23
CA VAL A 945 14.01 28.18 -27.78
C VAL A 945 15.12 28.12 -26.69
N LYS A 946 16.09 27.23 -26.95
CA LYS A 946 17.53 27.14 -26.59
C LYS A 946 18.20 28.12 -25.60
N VAL A 947 19.10 27.54 -24.79
CA VAL A 947 20.50 28.03 -24.60
C VAL A 947 21.45 26.86 -24.97
N LEU A 948 22.73 27.15 -25.29
CA LEU A 948 23.68 26.26 -25.98
C LEU A 948 25.06 26.24 -25.28
N GLY A 949 25.84 25.17 -25.40
CA GLY A 949 27.27 25.19 -25.01
C GLY A 949 28.10 23.96 -25.42
N LEU A 950 28.93 24.12 -26.48
CA LEU A 950 30.31 23.60 -26.71
C LEU A 950 30.64 22.09 -26.49
N LEU A 951 31.47 21.37 -27.26
CA LEU A 951 32.40 21.59 -28.41
C LEU A 951 32.19 20.45 -29.46
N ILE A 952 32.45 20.53 -30.77
CA ILE A 952 33.73 20.74 -31.52
C ILE A 952 34.78 19.65 -31.19
N SER A 953 35.39 18.90 -32.13
CA SER A 953 35.52 19.02 -33.60
C SER A 953 35.43 17.66 -34.34
N VAL A 954 35.51 17.69 -35.68
CA VAL A 954 35.68 16.52 -36.56
C VAL A 954 37.04 16.60 -37.25
N PHE A 955 37.73 15.48 -37.41
CA PHE A 955 38.76 15.33 -38.45
C PHE A 955 38.74 13.92 -39.06
N SER A 956 39.18 13.81 -40.32
CA SER A 956 39.10 12.59 -41.13
C SER A 956 40.43 11.82 -41.18
N MET A 957 40.40 10.55 -41.62
CA MET A 957 40.98 10.11 -42.91
C MET A 957 41.46 8.64 -42.91
N VAL A 958 40.87 7.85 -43.80
CA VAL A 958 41.42 6.67 -44.52
C VAL A 958 42.43 5.76 -43.80
N LEU A 959 42.05 4.49 -43.61
CA LEU A 959 42.95 3.39 -43.97
C LEU A 959 42.20 2.20 -44.59
N ILE A 960 42.77 1.70 -45.69
CA ILE A 960 42.23 0.67 -46.58
C ILE A 960 42.70 -0.71 -46.12
N PHE A 961 41.81 -1.71 -46.13
CA PHE A 961 42.22 -3.08 -46.47
C PHE A 961 41.16 -3.78 -47.32
N ARG A 962 41.59 -4.61 -48.29
CA ARG A 962 40.74 -5.05 -49.41
C ARG A 962 41.10 -6.48 -49.88
N SER A 963 40.24 -7.46 -49.62
CA SER A 963 40.28 -8.80 -50.25
C SER A 963 38.89 -9.46 -50.19
N ARG A 964 38.04 -9.34 -51.22
CA ARG A 964 38.02 -10.13 -52.48
C ARG A 964 37.85 -11.65 -52.31
N LYS A 965 36.61 -12.14 -52.44
CA LYS A 965 36.13 -13.13 -53.45
C LYS A 965 34.59 -13.24 -53.36
N ALA A 966 33.88 -12.95 -54.46
CA ALA A 966 33.18 -13.91 -55.34
C ALA A 966 31.83 -14.41 -54.73
N LYS A 967 30.67 -13.92 -55.20
CA LYS A 967 29.90 -14.42 -56.37
C LYS A 967 29.46 -15.90 -56.25
N HIS A 968 28.17 -16.16 -55.97
CA HIS A 968 27.19 -16.69 -56.96
C HIS A 968 25.79 -16.98 -56.36
N PHE A 969 24.76 -17.00 -57.25
CA PHE A 969 23.39 -17.58 -57.18
C PHE A 969 22.59 -17.45 -55.87
N ILE A 970 21.42 -16.78 -55.88
CA ILE A 970 20.12 -17.34 -56.32
C ILE A 970 19.73 -18.63 -55.56
N ARG A 971 18.97 -18.43 -54.48
CA ARG A 971 17.60 -18.96 -54.35
C ARG A 971 16.78 -18.01 -53.47
#